data_AF-F3P8A2-F1
#
_entry.id   AF-F3P8A2-F1
#
_cell.length_a   1.000
_cell.length_b   1.000
_cell.length_c   1.000
_cell.angle_alpha   90.00
_cell.angle_beta   90.00
_cell.angle_gamma   90.00
#
_symmetry.space_group_name_H-M   'P 1'
#
loop_
_entity.id
_entity.type
_entity.pdbx_description
1 polymer ?
#
loop_
_entity_poly.entity_id
_entity_poly.type
_entity_poly.pdbx_seq_one_letter_code
_entity_poly.pdbx_strand_id
1 'polypeptide(L)'
;MTSGTRGAGSASDRCQNVTIHNVSTIKLTKSLNAHASVDDDRKDTDLSNQAEVDTVDETEDSETTGAGGRTGSTGAGQGAASGTGGTKDDTQARESDDGQKDQEDNADGTADTAGAAGSSSDSSTGAASDTPAGSEPAADVLVLAAAPGRDGAEAPEILLEGLESPSSDALEGLDIDALVALLPSLGFSGTQDSVVRLPAPAVTTTSYHGPTTILVVGVGTGWADTDPLAVTADDEAALGYDQTGLLRRAAGRATRALAGTDSAVLALPTLSEEQLAAVAHGAALGAYSWKATKNEDRPGQDSSPKQTSPLTSISVVSPLADTPEGQETLTAALALAEATAMTRDLVNEPPNRLTPEVFAERARSAGQEAGLRVEVWDAPALIEQGFGGILGVAQGSVHPARLVRLEWVPPHTATGAASRTGPQAEDDADPTRPKHIALIGKGITFDSGGLSLKPAASMPEMKSDMAGAATVLGTAITAARLALPIRVTAWLALAENMPGADAQRPSDVVTMFDGTTVEVTNTDAEGRLVMADALARAVTEEPDAVLDVATLTGAQIVALGDHVAAVMGTPDLREEVVAAAQRAGESFWPMPLPAHLRATLDSPFADLRNTKVGSRAGGMLSAGLFLREFVGRRPWAHLDIAGPAYNDSAPWGLTPTGGTGMGVSTLVELLRSLSAEVSILS
;
A
#
# COMPACT_ATOMS: atom_id res chain seq x y z
N MET A 1 -1.51 -15.88 55.43
CA MET A 1 -0.08 -16.01 55.79
C MET A 1 0.57 -16.86 54.72
N THR A 2 1.59 -16.32 54.04
CA THR A 2 2.82 -16.97 53.53
C THR A 2 2.73 -18.42 52.99
N SER A 3 3.31 -18.85 51.88
CA SER A 3 4.25 -18.30 50.87
C SER A 3 4.82 -19.52 50.11
N GLY A 4 5.18 -19.35 48.84
CA GLY A 4 6.20 -20.17 48.15
C GLY A 4 5.70 -21.37 47.33
N THR A 5 6.12 -21.74 46.12
CA THR A 5 6.91 -21.19 44.97
C THR A 5 7.55 -22.40 44.27
N ARG A 6 7.44 -22.49 42.93
CA ARG A 6 8.42 -22.96 41.90
C ARG A 6 7.65 -23.51 40.69
N GLY A 7 7.94 -23.22 39.44
CA GLY A 7 8.97 -22.38 38.81
C GLY A 7 8.92 -22.64 37.29
N ALA A 8 9.11 -21.61 36.47
CA ALA A 8 9.37 -21.73 35.05
C ALA A 8 10.26 -20.56 34.63
N GLY A 9 11.42 -20.87 34.06
CA GLY A 9 12.35 -19.89 33.50
C GLY A 9 12.51 -20.16 32.01
N SER A 10 12.28 -19.13 31.21
CA SER A 10 12.99 -18.76 29.98
C SER A 10 12.17 -17.64 29.33
N ALA A 11 12.31 -16.42 29.86
CA ALA A 11 11.81 -15.22 29.22
C ALA A 11 12.82 -14.83 28.12
N SER A 12 12.38 -14.80 26.87
CA SER A 12 13.05 -14.06 25.81
C SER A 12 12.31 -12.75 25.61
N ASP A 13 13.01 -11.66 25.93
CA ASP A 13 12.57 -10.28 25.81
C ASP A 13 12.11 -9.93 24.39
N ARG A 14 10.88 -9.38 24.29
CA ARG A 14 10.55 -8.09 23.65
C ARG A 14 9.02 -7.96 23.54
N CYS A 15 8.46 -7.32 24.55
CA CYS A 15 7.14 -6.71 24.57
C CYS A 15 7.21 -5.51 25.53
N GLN A 16 6.23 -4.61 25.46
CA GLN A 16 6.05 -3.39 26.29
C GLN A 16 6.77 -2.14 25.69
N ASN A 17 6.23 -0.91 25.63
CA ASN A 17 5.36 -0.15 26.52
C ASN A 17 4.61 0.98 25.76
N VAL A 18 3.40 1.38 26.19
CA VAL A 18 2.80 2.73 25.96
C VAL A 18 2.07 3.12 27.26
N THR A 19 2.15 4.40 27.66
CA THR A 19 1.54 4.94 28.89
C THR A 19 1.10 6.39 28.68
N ILE A 20 0.11 6.84 29.44
CA ILE A 20 -0.62 8.12 29.30
C ILE A 20 -0.34 9.00 30.52
N HIS A 21 0.02 10.27 30.33
CA HIS A 21 0.03 11.29 31.38
C HIS A 21 -0.29 12.70 30.84
N ASN A 22 -0.93 13.50 31.68
CA ASN A 22 -1.26 14.91 31.44
C ASN A 22 -0.02 15.73 31.10
N VAL A 23 -0.12 16.53 30.04
CA VAL A 23 0.97 17.35 29.46
C VAL A 23 2.20 16.49 29.17
N SER A 24 2.14 15.71 28.09
CA SER A 24 3.26 14.85 27.69
C SER A 24 3.28 14.61 26.18
N THR A 25 4.18 15.32 25.51
CA THR A 25 4.82 15.02 24.22
C THR A 25 4.77 13.51 23.90
N ILE A 26 3.90 13.12 22.98
CA ILE A 26 3.85 11.74 22.45
C ILE A 26 5.13 11.53 21.63
N LYS A 27 6.02 10.62 22.02
CA LYS A 27 7.07 10.16 21.10
C LYS A 27 6.52 8.99 20.28
N LEU A 28 6.23 9.19 18.99
CA LEU A 28 6.08 8.08 18.04
C LEU A 28 7.44 7.40 17.80
N THR A 29 8.00 6.70 18.79
CA THR A 29 9.29 5.98 18.65
C THR A 29 9.13 4.51 18.25
N LYS A 30 8.27 4.23 17.26
CA LYS A 30 8.36 2.99 16.49
C LYS A 30 8.30 3.34 15.02
N SER A 31 9.47 3.25 14.39
CA SER A 31 9.63 3.46 12.96
C SER A 31 8.80 2.43 12.19
N LEU A 32 7.79 2.87 11.42
CA LEU A 32 7.15 2.05 10.37
C LEU A 32 8.19 1.35 9.48
N ASN A 33 9.39 1.93 9.37
CA ASN A 33 10.50 1.43 8.57
C ASN A 33 11.28 0.27 9.21
N ALA A 34 10.81 -0.31 10.32
CA ALA A 34 11.47 -1.44 10.98
C ALA A 34 11.09 -2.82 10.38
N HIS A 35 10.13 -2.88 9.45
CA HIS A 35 9.57 -4.14 8.94
C HIS A 35 10.38 -4.85 7.83
N ALA A 36 11.60 -4.40 7.52
CA ALA A 36 12.43 -5.03 6.49
C ALA A 36 13.39 -6.14 7.00
N SER A 37 13.33 -6.50 8.29
CA SER A 37 14.26 -7.43 8.93
C SER A 37 13.75 -8.87 8.94
N VAL A 38 13.74 -9.52 7.79
CA VAL A 38 14.05 -10.95 7.75
C VAL A 38 15.29 -11.05 6.88
N ASP A 39 16.40 -11.48 7.46
CA ASP A 39 17.63 -11.83 6.75
C ASP A 39 17.29 -12.97 5.77
N ASP A 40 16.88 -12.62 4.55
CA ASP A 40 16.79 -13.58 3.45
C ASP A 40 18.18 -13.63 2.80
N ASP A 41 19.01 -14.55 3.30
CA ASP A 41 20.39 -14.82 2.88
C ASP A 41 20.52 -15.32 1.42
N ARG A 42 19.47 -15.17 0.59
CA ARG A 42 19.52 -15.48 -0.84
C ARG A 42 20.26 -14.37 -1.55
N LYS A 43 21.59 -14.51 -1.59
CA LYS A 43 22.46 -13.85 -2.58
C LYS A 43 21.78 -13.94 -3.94
N ASP A 44 21.73 -12.81 -4.66
CA ASP A 44 21.38 -12.76 -6.09
C ASP A 44 21.88 -14.05 -6.75
N THR A 45 20.96 -14.90 -7.19
CA THR A 45 21.29 -16.25 -7.68
C THR A 45 22.37 -16.13 -8.74
N ASP A 46 23.57 -16.61 -8.40
CA ASP A 46 24.68 -16.74 -9.33
C ASP A 46 24.28 -17.80 -10.37
N LEU A 47 23.80 -17.32 -11.52
CA LEU A 47 23.38 -18.14 -12.67
C LEU A 47 24.56 -18.81 -13.40
N SER A 48 25.78 -18.79 -12.84
CA SER A 48 26.96 -19.35 -13.50
C SER A 48 27.09 -20.88 -13.47
N ASN A 49 26.23 -21.61 -12.74
CA ASN A 49 26.35 -23.07 -12.58
C ASN A 49 25.18 -23.90 -13.10
N GLN A 50 24.54 -23.51 -14.20
CA GLN A 50 23.70 -24.43 -14.98
C GLN A 50 24.10 -24.46 -16.46
N ALA A 51 25.23 -25.12 -16.73
CA ALA A 51 25.57 -25.63 -18.04
C ALA A 51 26.60 -26.77 -17.93
N GLU A 52 26.18 -27.93 -17.44
CA GLU A 52 26.82 -29.20 -17.83
C GLU A 52 25.73 -30.06 -18.47
N VAL A 53 25.67 -29.99 -19.79
CA VAL A 53 24.91 -30.91 -20.63
C VAL A 53 25.86 -32.06 -20.96
N ASP A 54 25.54 -33.27 -20.50
CA ASP A 54 26.18 -34.51 -20.94
C ASP A 54 25.98 -34.67 -22.46
N THR A 55 27.01 -34.35 -23.24
CA THR A 55 27.08 -34.72 -24.65
C THR A 55 27.63 -36.14 -24.76
N VAL A 56 26.77 -37.06 -25.19
CA VAL A 56 27.16 -38.41 -25.60
C VAL A 56 27.83 -38.31 -26.97
N ASP A 57 29.09 -38.75 -27.04
CA ASP A 57 29.86 -38.94 -28.27
C ASP A 57 29.14 -39.92 -29.22
N GLU A 58 28.81 -39.47 -30.42
CA GLU A 58 28.66 -40.36 -31.58
C GLU A 58 29.64 -39.95 -32.67
N THR A 59 30.41 -40.96 -33.07
CA THR A 59 31.55 -40.96 -33.98
C THR A 59 31.20 -40.53 -35.39
N GLU A 60 32.06 -39.67 -35.95
CA GLU A 60 32.15 -39.33 -37.37
C GLU A 60 32.48 -40.57 -38.22
N ASP A 61 31.82 -40.69 -39.37
CA ASP A 61 32.42 -41.24 -40.58
C ASP A 61 32.05 -40.35 -41.78
N SER A 62 33.10 -39.83 -42.41
CA SER A 62 33.08 -38.94 -43.56
C SER A 62 32.86 -39.70 -44.86
N GLU A 63 32.09 -39.15 -45.80
CA GLU A 63 32.39 -39.29 -47.23
C GLU A 63 31.83 -38.13 -48.07
N THR A 64 32.74 -37.47 -48.78
CA THR A 64 32.54 -36.36 -49.73
C THR A 64 32.14 -36.83 -51.13
N THR A 65 31.24 -36.11 -51.80
CA THR A 65 31.21 -35.76 -53.26
C THR A 65 29.97 -34.86 -53.47
N GLY A 66 29.84 -33.88 -54.37
CA GLY A 66 30.65 -33.28 -55.41
C GLY A 66 29.77 -32.25 -56.17
N ALA A 67 30.37 -31.09 -56.49
CA ALA A 67 30.14 -30.14 -57.59
C ALA A 67 28.75 -29.89 -58.27
N GLY A 68 28.48 -28.59 -58.48
CA GLY A 68 27.68 -28.01 -59.60
C GLY A 68 26.64 -27.01 -59.09
N GLY A 69 26.53 -25.74 -59.50
CA GLY A 69 27.02 -25.00 -60.65
C GLY A 69 25.85 -24.20 -61.27
N ARG A 70 26.07 -22.90 -61.52
CA ARG A 70 25.34 -21.98 -62.45
C ARG A 70 23.99 -21.36 -62.00
N THR A 71 23.95 -20.05 -61.72
CA THR A 71 23.77 -18.85 -62.60
C THR A 71 22.34 -18.57 -63.08
N GLY A 72 21.83 -17.37 -62.75
CA GLY A 72 21.33 -16.42 -63.77
C GLY A 72 19.91 -15.86 -63.64
N SER A 73 19.83 -14.52 -63.81
CA SER A 73 18.78 -13.73 -64.49
C SER A 73 17.51 -13.35 -63.69
N THR A 74 17.36 -12.11 -63.22
CA THR A 74 16.75 -10.90 -63.87
C THR A 74 15.26 -10.98 -64.20
N GLY A 75 14.53 -9.93 -63.81
CA GLY A 75 13.15 -9.67 -64.25
C GLY A 75 12.58 -8.39 -63.65
N ALA A 76 12.67 -7.29 -64.40
CA ALA A 76 12.11 -5.98 -64.09
C ALA A 76 10.58 -5.92 -64.36
N GLY A 77 9.91 -4.97 -63.72
CA GLY A 77 8.53 -4.57 -64.05
C GLY A 77 8.18 -3.21 -63.47
N GLN A 78 8.32 -2.17 -64.30
CA GLN A 78 7.86 -0.80 -64.06
C GLN A 78 6.34 -0.67 -64.25
N GLY A 79 5.73 0.31 -63.56
CA GLY A 79 4.40 0.84 -63.85
C GLY A 79 4.15 2.14 -63.08
N ALA A 80 4.28 3.26 -63.77
CA ALA A 80 4.19 4.63 -63.27
C ALA A 80 2.74 5.15 -63.13
N ALA A 81 2.50 6.16 -62.29
CA ALA A 81 2.22 7.55 -62.71
C ALA A 81 1.59 8.44 -61.61
N SER A 82 2.22 9.62 -61.42
CA SER A 82 1.68 10.97 -61.14
C SER A 82 0.76 11.22 -59.93
N GLY A 83 0.91 12.28 -59.13
CA GLY A 83 1.79 13.45 -59.20
C GLY A 83 1.24 14.62 -58.35
N THR A 84 2.11 15.62 -58.14
CA THR A 84 1.90 16.96 -57.54
C THR A 84 1.76 17.02 -56.01
N GLY A 85 2.47 17.86 -55.26
CA GLY A 85 3.44 18.92 -55.57
C GLY A 85 3.47 19.92 -54.39
N GLY A 86 4.66 20.36 -53.95
CA GLY A 86 4.77 21.40 -52.92
C GLY A 86 6.13 21.43 -52.22
N THR A 87 7.11 22.02 -52.88
CA THR A 87 8.48 22.31 -52.41
C THR A 87 8.52 23.50 -51.44
N LYS A 88 9.47 23.49 -50.50
CA LYS A 88 10.47 24.57 -50.35
C LYS A 88 11.70 24.09 -49.56
N ASP A 89 12.83 24.29 -50.22
CA ASP A 89 14.23 24.19 -49.79
C ASP A 89 14.53 25.18 -48.64
N ASP A 90 15.49 24.83 -47.78
CA ASP A 90 16.75 25.59 -47.75
C ASP A 90 17.85 24.78 -47.04
N THR A 91 19.01 24.79 -47.69
CA THR A 91 20.25 24.07 -47.35
C THR A 91 21.33 25.09 -46.96
N GLN A 92 22.23 24.67 -46.07
CA GLN A 92 23.67 25.04 -45.89
C GLN A 92 23.98 25.39 -44.42
N ALA A 93 25.01 24.93 -43.70
CA ALA A 93 26.26 24.19 -43.89
C ALA A 93 27.44 25.02 -43.31
N ARG A 94 28.21 24.38 -42.42
CA ARG A 94 29.59 24.70 -41.95
C ARG A 94 29.68 25.88 -40.95
N GLU A 95 30.53 25.88 -39.92
CA GLU A 95 31.97 25.60 -39.87
C GLU A 95 32.43 25.22 -38.44
N SER A 96 33.53 24.47 -38.39
CA SER A 96 34.38 24.12 -37.25
C SER A 96 35.37 25.24 -36.87
N ASP A 97 35.75 25.38 -35.59
CA ASP A 97 37.05 25.95 -35.22
C ASP A 97 37.59 25.39 -33.89
N ASP A 98 38.90 25.16 -33.88
CA ASP A 98 39.76 24.65 -32.81
C ASP A 98 40.27 25.82 -31.92
N GLY A 99 40.62 25.53 -30.66
CA GLY A 99 41.23 26.52 -29.77
C GLY A 99 41.80 25.94 -28.48
N GLN A 100 43.10 25.72 -28.50
CA GLN A 100 43.99 25.02 -27.56
C GLN A 100 44.42 25.88 -26.33
N LYS A 101 45.08 25.23 -25.34
CA LYS A 101 46.02 25.72 -24.28
C LYS A 101 45.51 25.78 -22.83
N ASP A 102 46.21 25.39 -21.76
CA ASP A 102 47.63 25.09 -21.49
C ASP A 102 47.78 24.10 -20.29
N GLN A 103 48.90 23.38 -20.24
CA GLN A 103 49.45 22.63 -19.10
C GLN A 103 50.39 23.53 -18.28
N GLU A 104 50.47 23.32 -16.96
CA GLU A 104 51.69 23.59 -16.19
C GLU A 104 51.81 22.65 -14.98
N ASP A 105 53.04 22.17 -14.79
CA ASP A 105 53.53 21.21 -13.80
C ASP A 105 53.54 21.76 -12.36
N ASN A 106 53.50 20.85 -11.37
CA ASN A 106 54.56 20.80 -10.35
C ASN A 106 54.53 19.50 -9.54
N ALA A 107 55.74 19.04 -9.24
CA ALA A 107 56.07 17.77 -8.66
C ALA A 107 56.38 17.85 -7.15
N ASP A 108 56.30 16.66 -6.55
CA ASP A 108 57.16 16.10 -5.49
C ASP A 108 56.99 16.54 -4.03
N GLY A 109 57.05 15.54 -3.14
CA GLY A 109 56.89 15.69 -1.71
C GLY A 109 56.58 14.37 -1.00
N THR A 110 57.62 13.56 -0.83
CA THR A 110 57.69 12.22 -0.20
C THR A 110 57.61 12.26 1.35
N ALA A 111 57.47 11.05 1.93
CA ALA A 111 57.71 10.64 3.33
C ALA A 111 56.49 10.71 4.29
N ASP A 112 56.25 9.80 5.22
CA ASP A 112 56.84 8.49 5.54
C ASP A 112 55.91 7.77 6.53
N THR A 113 55.88 6.44 6.40
CA THR A 113 55.77 5.36 7.41
C THR A 113 55.15 5.49 8.83
N ALA A 114 54.67 4.30 9.27
CA ALA A 114 54.31 3.84 10.63
C ALA A 114 52.84 4.05 11.05
N GLY A 115 52.13 3.09 11.62
CA GLY A 115 52.51 1.80 12.17
C GLY A 115 51.51 1.44 13.28
N ALA A 116 50.80 0.34 13.06
CA ALA A 116 50.16 -0.61 13.98
C ALA A 116 49.86 -0.28 15.46
N ALA A 117 48.77 -0.94 15.88
CA ALA A 117 48.49 -1.56 17.18
C ALA A 117 47.68 -0.74 18.19
N GLY A 118 46.57 -1.34 18.61
CA GLY A 118 45.64 -0.80 19.59
C GLY A 118 46.07 -1.01 21.04
N SER A 119 45.22 -0.50 21.93
CA SER A 119 45.06 -1.06 23.27
C SER A 119 43.70 -0.66 23.81
N SER A 120 43.00 -1.65 24.33
CA SER A 120 41.97 -1.51 25.34
C SER A 120 42.45 -0.64 26.51
N SER A 121 41.56 0.23 27.01
CA SER A 121 41.59 0.61 28.42
C SER A 121 40.19 0.95 28.90
N ASP A 122 39.93 0.44 30.08
CA ASP A 122 38.67 0.31 30.79
C ASP A 122 38.44 1.51 31.72
N SER A 123 37.18 1.76 32.04
CA SER A 123 36.67 2.55 33.18
C SER A 123 37.00 4.05 33.28
N SER A 124 35.96 4.89 33.21
CA SER A 124 35.74 5.89 34.26
C SER A 124 34.24 6.19 34.42
N THR A 125 33.77 5.95 35.62
CA THR A 125 32.48 6.31 36.19
C THR A 125 32.40 7.84 36.33
N GLY A 126 31.37 8.46 35.76
CA GLY A 126 31.13 9.90 35.83
C GLY A 126 29.65 10.19 36.12
N ALA A 127 29.41 10.54 37.39
CA ALA A 127 28.20 11.06 38.02
C ALA A 127 27.02 11.49 37.12
N ALA A 128 25.87 10.86 37.35
CA ALA A 128 24.56 11.38 37.00
C ALA A 128 24.33 12.72 37.73
N SER A 129 23.98 13.76 36.96
CA SER A 129 23.42 14.99 37.51
C SER A 129 21.90 14.87 37.47
N ASP A 130 21.29 15.08 38.63
CA ASP A 130 19.83 15.15 38.82
C ASP A 130 19.25 16.29 37.99
N THR A 131 18.49 15.95 36.94
CA THR A 131 17.58 16.89 36.26
C THR A 131 16.20 16.76 36.90
N PRO A 132 15.50 17.86 37.24
CA PRO A 132 14.18 17.79 37.85
C PRO A 132 13.19 17.08 36.91
N ALA A 133 12.34 16.21 37.47
CA ALA A 133 11.19 15.66 36.78
C ALA A 133 10.22 16.81 36.41
N GLY A 134 10.06 17.10 35.12
CA GLY A 134 9.08 18.07 34.63
C GLY A 134 9.37 18.79 33.31
N SER A 135 10.53 18.65 32.68
CA SER A 135 10.79 19.29 31.37
C SER A 135 10.68 18.29 30.22
N GLU A 136 9.70 18.49 29.34
CA GLU A 136 9.57 17.74 28.08
C GLU A 136 10.84 17.90 27.21
N PRO A 137 11.30 16.85 26.50
CA PRO A 137 12.34 17.02 25.50
C PRO A 137 11.79 17.90 24.37
N ALA A 138 12.34 19.10 24.22
CA ALA A 138 11.96 20.05 23.18
C ALA A 138 12.05 19.39 21.80
N ALA A 139 10.90 19.22 21.12
CA ALA A 139 10.90 18.74 19.75
C ALA A 139 11.58 19.75 18.81
N ASP A 140 12.06 19.28 17.66
CA ASP A 140 12.81 20.13 16.73
C ASP A 140 11.90 21.08 15.92
N VAL A 141 10.66 20.66 15.65
CA VAL A 141 9.72 21.38 14.80
C VAL A 141 8.30 21.40 15.37
N LEU A 142 7.67 22.57 15.39
CA LEU A 142 6.23 22.75 15.60
C LEU A 142 5.54 22.76 14.23
N VAL A 143 4.48 21.98 14.06
CA VAL A 143 3.66 21.93 12.84
C VAL A 143 2.30 22.54 13.12
N LEU A 144 1.88 23.50 12.29
CA LEU A 144 0.57 24.14 12.31
C LEU A 144 -0.13 23.93 10.97
N ALA A 145 -1.46 23.83 10.98
CA ALA A 145 -2.25 23.85 9.75
C ALA A 145 -2.84 25.24 9.47
N ALA A 146 -3.00 25.55 8.18
CA ALA A 146 -3.61 26.79 7.73
C ALA A 146 -4.54 26.58 6.55
N ALA A 147 -5.71 27.23 6.56
CA ALA A 147 -6.60 27.30 5.42
C ALA A 147 -6.38 28.61 4.63
N PRO A 148 -6.79 28.67 3.35
CA PRO A 148 -6.86 29.93 2.62
C PRO A 148 -7.75 30.94 3.34
N GLY A 149 -7.39 32.22 3.26
CA GLY A 149 -8.17 33.30 3.88
C GLY A 149 -9.59 33.36 3.32
N ARG A 150 -10.57 33.55 4.21
CA ARG A 150 -11.98 33.70 3.83
C ARG A 150 -12.22 34.98 3.03
N ASP A 151 -13.24 34.98 2.18
CA ASP A 151 -13.68 36.14 1.38
C ASP A 151 -12.56 36.81 0.54
N GLY A 152 -11.56 36.02 0.12
CA GLY A 152 -10.45 36.50 -0.71
C GLY A 152 -9.36 37.26 0.06
N ALA A 153 -9.30 37.11 1.39
CA ALA A 153 -8.19 37.62 2.18
C ALA A 153 -6.86 36.98 1.75
N GLU A 154 -5.82 37.80 1.54
CA GLU A 154 -4.48 37.30 1.20
C GLU A 154 -3.83 36.53 2.37
N ALA A 155 -4.18 36.90 3.60
CA ALA A 155 -3.67 36.26 4.80
C ALA A 155 -4.40 34.93 5.06
N PRO A 156 -3.67 33.81 5.25
CA PRO A 156 -4.29 32.52 5.58
C PRO A 156 -4.83 32.49 7.02
N GLU A 157 -5.78 31.59 7.27
CA GLU A 157 -6.36 31.32 8.59
C GLU A 157 -5.59 30.16 9.25
N ILE A 158 -4.91 30.41 10.36
CA ILE A 158 -4.26 29.34 11.15
C ILE A 158 -5.33 28.61 11.94
N LEU A 159 -5.33 27.28 11.85
CA LEU A 159 -6.33 26.42 12.47
C LEU A 159 -5.92 26.09 13.90
N LEU A 160 -6.51 26.79 14.86
CA LEU A 160 -6.21 26.69 16.29
C LEU A 160 -7.37 26.12 17.12
N GLU A 161 -8.42 25.64 16.47
CA GLU A 161 -9.60 25.14 17.17
C GLU A 161 -9.23 23.96 18.07
N GLY A 162 -9.53 24.07 19.37
CA GLY A 162 -9.20 23.06 20.37
C GLY A 162 -7.75 23.09 20.86
N LEU A 163 -6.95 24.07 20.42
CA LEU A 163 -5.55 24.25 20.77
C LEU A 163 -5.37 25.48 21.68
N GLU A 164 -6.11 25.55 22.79
CA GLU A 164 -6.02 26.67 23.77
C GLU A 164 -5.05 26.37 24.92
N SER A 165 -4.26 27.35 25.36
CA SER A 165 -3.47 27.25 26.59
C SER A 165 -4.37 26.98 27.82
N PRO A 166 -4.04 26.04 28.72
CA PRO A 166 -2.73 25.42 28.92
C PRO A 166 -2.56 24.04 28.23
N SER A 167 -3.28 23.76 27.14
CA SER A 167 -3.26 22.43 26.50
C SER A 167 -1.90 22.01 25.92
N SER A 168 -0.96 22.95 25.69
CA SER A 168 0.44 22.64 25.34
C SER A 168 1.38 23.84 25.54
N ASP A 169 2.54 23.60 26.16
CA ASP A 169 3.67 24.55 26.25
C ASP A 169 4.27 24.87 24.87
N ALA A 170 4.04 24.02 23.85
CA ALA A 170 4.57 24.19 22.51
C ALA A 170 4.00 25.42 21.77
N LEU A 171 2.84 25.92 22.21
CA LEU A 171 2.20 27.12 21.66
C LEU A 171 2.40 28.36 22.55
N GLU A 172 2.90 28.19 23.78
CA GLU A 172 3.02 29.29 24.74
C GLU A 172 4.05 30.32 24.28
N GLY A 173 3.62 31.59 24.17
CA GLY A 173 4.47 32.70 23.75
C GLY A 173 4.64 32.86 22.24
N LEU A 174 3.95 32.05 21.43
CA LEU A 174 3.86 32.18 19.98
C LEU A 174 2.92 33.33 19.60
N ASP A 175 3.38 34.26 18.76
CA ASP A 175 2.59 35.38 18.27
C ASP A 175 1.92 34.99 16.95
N ILE A 176 0.67 34.53 17.05
CA ILE A 176 -0.14 34.07 15.91
C ILE A 176 -0.41 35.21 14.92
N ASP A 177 -0.65 36.43 15.41
CA ASP A 177 -0.91 37.59 14.54
C ASP A 177 0.34 37.95 13.73
N ALA A 178 1.52 37.90 14.36
CA ALA A 178 2.79 38.07 13.66
C ALA A 178 3.05 36.97 12.63
N LEU A 179 2.71 35.71 12.95
CA LEU A 179 2.79 34.59 12.01
C LEU A 179 1.89 34.81 10.80
N VAL A 180 0.60 35.09 11.02
CA VAL A 180 -0.38 35.33 9.95
C VAL A 180 0.04 36.50 9.05
N ALA A 181 0.56 37.58 9.63
CA ALA A 181 1.06 38.73 8.87
C ALA A 181 2.31 38.40 8.03
N LEU A 182 3.15 37.47 8.48
CA LEU A 182 4.38 37.09 7.79
C LEU A 182 4.13 36.14 6.61
N LEU A 183 3.16 35.23 6.72
CA LEU A 183 2.95 34.14 5.76
C LEU A 183 2.77 34.60 4.29
N PRO A 184 1.98 35.63 3.95
CA PRO A 184 1.86 36.10 2.58
C PRO A 184 3.18 36.58 1.97
N SER A 185 4.05 37.20 2.78
CA SER A 185 5.36 37.67 2.34
C SER A 185 6.34 36.52 2.03
N LEU A 186 6.08 35.34 2.59
CA LEU A 186 6.79 34.08 2.28
C LEU A 186 6.15 33.33 1.11
N GLY A 187 5.12 33.89 0.47
CA GLY A 187 4.39 33.26 -0.63
C GLY A 187 3.45 32.14 -0.18
N PHE A 188 3.09 32.07 1.11
CA PHE A 188 2.21 31.06 1.66
C PHE A 188 0.78 31.60 1.84
N SER A 189 -0.20 30.90 1.27
CA SER A 189 -1.62 31.28 1.28
C SER A 189 -2.55 30.17 1.77
N GLY A 190 -2.01 29.09 2.37
CA GLY A 190 -2.83 27.98 2.89
C GLY A 190 -3.37 27.02 1.81
N THR A 191 -2.88 27.11 0.57
CA THR A 191 -3.27 26.17 -0.50
C THR A 191 -2.91 24.73 -0.16
N GLN A 192 -3.71 23.77 -0.64
CA GLN A 192 -3.55 22.36 -0.29
C GLN A 192 -2.13 21.87 -0.61
N ASP A 193 -1.56 21.09 0.30
CA ASP A 193 -0.20 20.54 0.24
C ASP A 193 0.96 21.57 0.22
N SER A 194 0.67 22.87 0.26
CA SER A 194 1.71 23.91 0.42
C SER A 194 2.33 23.81 1.80
N VAL A 195 3.63 24.10 1.90
CA VAL A 195 4.36 24.13 3.17
C VAL A 195 5.29 25.33 3.19
N VAL A 196 5.44 25.94 4.37
CA VAL A 196 6.47 26.95 4.63
C VAL A 196 7.14 26.64 5.96
N ARG A 197 8.46 26.81 6.00
CA ARG A 197 9.29 26.57 7.19
C ARG A 197 9.97 27.86 7.59
N LEU A 198 9.88 28.24 8.87
CA LEU A 198 10.47 29.45 9.40
C LEU A 198 11.09 29.23 10.80
N PRO A 199 12.10 30.03 11.18
CA PRO A 199 12.61 30.02 12.55
C PRO A 199 11.58 30.63 13.50
N ALA A 200 11.31 29.97 14.63
CA ALA A 200 10.35 30.44 15.62
C ALA A 200 10.62 31.89 16.10
N PRO A 201 11.88 32.34 16.32
CA PRO A 201 12.17 33.73 16.68
C PRO A 201 11.63 34.83 15.73
N ALA A 202 11.21 34.47 14.50
CA ALA A 202 10.58 35.42 13.59
C ALA A 202 9.16 35.83 14.02
N VAL A 203 8.50 35.02 14.86
CA VAL A 203 7.07 35.14 15.20
C VAL A 203 6.81 34.85 16.69
N THR A 204 7.82 35.00 17.54
CA THR A 204 7.71 34.71 18.97
C THR A 204 8.07 35.89 19.84
N THR A 205 7.50 35.89 21.04
CA THR A 205 7.85 36.85 22.10
C THR A 205 9.09 36.37 22.87
N THR A 206 9.61 37.17 23.80
CA THR A 206 10.81 36.85 24.60
C THR A 206 10.63 35.64 25.55
N SER A 207 9.43 35.05 25.60
CA SER A 207 9.04 33.96 26.50
C SER A 207 8.57 32.68 25.79
N TYR A 208 8.83 32.52 24.48
CA TYR A 208 8.49 31.27 23.79
C TYR A 208 9.47 30.14 24.12
N HIS A 209 8.94 29.00 24.55
CA HIS A 209 9.71 27.83 24.99
C HIS A 209 9.54 26.59 24.09
N GLY A 210 8.76 26.70 23.01
CA GLY A 210 8.52 25.61 22.07
C GLY A 210 9.67 25.35 21.06
N PRO A 211 9.42 24.51 20.05
CA PRO A 211 10.40 24.16 19.01
C PRO A 211 10.98 25.37 18.27
N THR A 212 12.28 25.32 17.94
CA THR A 212 13.00 26.44 17.28
C THR A 212 12.60 26.65 15.82
N THR A 213 11.93 25.67 15.21
CA THR A 213 11.42 25.71 13.84
C THR A 213 9.90 25.60 13.87
N ILE A 214 9.22 26.38 13.02
CA ILE A 214 7.79 26.21 12.73
C ILE A 214 7.65 25.78 11.27
N LEU A 215 6.82 24.77 11.02
CA LEU A 215 6.31 24.41 9.70
C LEU A 215 4.81 24.67 9.66
N VAL A 216 4.36 25.45 8.67
CA VAL A 216 2.92 25.64 8.42
C VAL A 216 2.56 24.86 7.16
N VAL A 217 1.52 24.03 7.24
CA VAL A 217 0.99 23.23 6.12
C VAL A 217 -0.39 23.72 5.70
N GLY A 218 -0.62 23.85 4.40
CA GLY A 218 -1.90 24.30 3.85
C GLY A 218 -2.90 23.16 3.68
N VAL A 219 -4.12 23.34 4.17
CA VAL A 219 -5.23 22.37 4.02
C VAL A 219 -6.04 22.59 2.73
N GLY A 220 -5.97 23.78 2.12
CA GLY A 220 -6.75 24.13 0.93
C GLY A 220 -8.14 24.69 1.21
N THR A 221 -8.84 25.08 0.14
CA THR A 221 -10.13 25.78 0.20
C THR A 221 -11.27 24.92 0.75
N GLY A 222 -11.16 23.59 0.61
CA GLY A 222 -12.16 22.64 1.12
C GLY A 222 -12.42 22.76 2.63
N TRP A 223 -11.50 23.35 3.41
CA TRP A 223 -11.73 23.63 4.82
C TRP A 223 -12.85 24.66 5.07
N ALA A 224 -12.95 25.68 4.21
CA ALA A 224 -13.96 26.72 4.35
C ALA A 224 -15.32 26.29 3.76
N ASP A 225 -15.31 25.39 2.77
CA ASP A 225 -16.49 24.92 2.04
C ASP A 225 -17.11 23.64 2.67
N THR A 226 -16.43 22.99 3.61
CA THR A 226 -16.97 21.87 4.36
C THR A 226 -17.92 22.37 5.45
N ASP A 227 -19.19 22.54 5.10
CA ASP A 227 -20.25 22.62 6.11
C ASP A 227 -20.34 21.26 6.83
N PRO A 228 -20.02 21.18 8.13
CA PRO A 228 -20.05 19.92 8.88
C PRO A 228 -21.46 19.30 8.97
N LEU A 229 -22.50 20.02 8.53
CA LEU A 229 -23.89 19.56 8.44
C LEU A 229 -24.39 19.39 6.98
N ALA A 230 -23.59 19.75 5.97
CA ALA A 230 -23.97 19.57 4.57
C ALA A 230 -23.74 18.11 4.16
N VAL A 231 -24.73 17.28 4.45
CA VAL A 231 -24.84 15.94 3.90
C VAL A 231 -24.90 16.05 2.36
N THR A 232 -23.86 15.56 1.67
CA THR A 232 -23.87 15.07 0.27
C THR A 232 -23.97 16.06 -0.90
N ALA A 233 -23.68 17.36 -0.74
CA ALA A 233 -23.72 18.30 -1.87
C ALA A 233 -22.38 18.54 -2.59
N ASP A 234 -21.25 18.08 -2.03
CA ASP A 234 -19.90 18.31 -2.55
C ASP A 234 -19.23 17.00 -2.99
N ASP A 235 -18.82 16.94 -4.26
CA ASP A 235 -18.19 15.77 -4.88
C ASP A 235 -16.83 15.45 -4.23
N GLU A 236 -16.08 16.45 -3.79
CA GLU A 236 -14.78 16.24 -3.13
C GLU A 236 -14.98 15.58 -1.74
N ALA A 237 -15.96 16.04 -0.97
CA ALA A 237 -16.31 15.43 0.30
C ALA A 237 -16.78 13.97 0.13
N ALA A 238 -17.51 13.66 -0.96
CA ALA A 238 -17.92 12.29 -1.28
C ALA A 238 -16.72 11.38 -1.63
N LEU A 239 -15.60 11.95 -2.08
CA LEU A 239 -14.35 11.24 -2.36
C LEU A 239 -13.40 11.20 -1.14
N GLY A 240 -13.87 11.62 0.04
CA GLY A 240 -13.11 11.56 1.29
C GLY A 240 -12.29 12.81 1.61
N TYR A 241 -12.60 13.95 0.97
CA TYR A 241 -11.98 15.26 1.26
C TYR A 241 -12.83 16.14 2.19
N ASP A 242 -13.50 15.52 3.16
CA ASP A 242 -14.09 16.24 4.29
C ASP A 242 -13.00 16.82 5.23
N GLN A 243 -13.39 17.52 6.31
CA GLN A 243 -12.41 18.10 7.25
C GLN A 243 -11.41 17.05 7.77
N THR A 244 -11.88 15.85 8.08
CA THR A 244 -11.06 14.72 8.54
C THR A 244 -10.05 14.29 7.47
N GLY A 245 -10.49 14.16 6.22
CA GLY A 245 -9.64 13.90 5.05
C GLY A 245 -8.58 14.96 4.80
N LEU A 246 -8.95 16.23 4.90
CA LEU A 246 -8.03 17.36 4.73
C LEU A 246 -6.96 17.38 5.84
N LEU A 247 -7.33 17.13 7.10
CA LEU A 247 -6.39 17.01 8.22
C LEU A 247 -5.43 15.82 8.04
N ARG A 248 -5.95 14.66 7.63
CA ARG A 248 -5.14 13.47 7.33
C ARG A 248 -4.09 13.77 6.26
N ARG A 249 -4.52 14.43 5.17
CA ARG A 249 -3.65 14.82 4.05
C ARG A 249 -2.58 15.82 4.51
N ALA A 250 -2.97 16.86 5.24
CA ALA A 250 -2.07 17.89 5.74
C ALA A 250 -1.03 17.32 6.72
N ALA A 251 -1.45 16.46 7.64
CA ALA A 251 -0.56 15.77 8.58
C ALA A 251 0.49 14.94 7.84
N GLY A 252 0.09 14.16 6.83
CA GLY A 252 1.03 13.38 6.01
C GLY A 252 1.96 14.26 5.17
N ARG A 253 1.45 15.37 4.61
CA ARG A 253 2.26 16.31 3.85
C ARG A 253 3.34 16.93 4.74
N ALA A 254 2.95 17.34 5.93
CA ALA A 254 3.82 17.97 6.91
C ALA A 254 4.94 17.01 7.33
N THR A 255 4.61 15.79 7.75
CA THR A 255 5.64 14.84 8.20
C THR A 255 6.56 14.39 7.06
N ARG A 256 6.06 14.27 5.82
CA ARG A 256 6.93 14.06 4.63
C ARG A 256 7.90 15.22 4.42
N ALA A 257 7.46 16.47 4.61
CA ALA A 257 8.30 17.66 4.48
C ALA A 257 9.39 17.76 5.57
N LEU A 258 9.28 16.94 6.63
CA LEU A 258 10.22 16.92 7.76
C LEU A 258 11.26 15.81 7.68
N ALA A 259 11.39 15.12 6.53
CA ALA A 259 12.51 14.21 6.29
C ALA A 259 13.85 14.90 6.60
N GLY A 260 14.68 14.26 7.41
CA GLY A 260 15.94 14.81 7.93
C GLY A 260 15.83 15.52 9.28
N THR A 261 14.67 15.47 9.93
CA THR A 261 14.43 15.99 11.28
C THR A 261 14.16 14.82 12.25
N ASP A 262 14.59 14.91 13.51
CA ASP A 262 14.40 13.83 14.47
C ASP A 262 13.00 13.83 15.07
N SER A 263 12.47 15.00 15.43
CA SER A 263 11.21 15.13 16.17
C SER A 263 10.31 16.30 15.72
N ALA A 264 8.99 16.10 15.79
CA ALA A 264 8.01 17.15 15.53
C ALA A 264 6.79 17.07 16.44
N VAL A 265 6.20 18.22 16.76
CA VAL A 265 4.92 18.36 17.46
C VAL A 265 3.89 18.89 16.46
N LEU A 266 2.79 18.17 16.26
CA LEU A 266 1.69 18.51 15.39
C LEU A 266 0.58 19.16 16.22
N ALA A 267 0.38 20.45 16.00
CA ALA A 267 -0.72 21.24 16.53
C ALA A 267 -1.72 21.49 15.40
N LEU A 268 -2.45 20.43 15.05
CA LEU A 268 -3.56 20.45 14.10
C LEU A 268 -4.88 20.24 14.86
N PRO A 269 -6.04 20.72 14.35
CA PRO A 269 -7.33 20.44 14.96
C PRO A 269 -7.57 18.94 15.18
N THR A 270 -7.94 18.57 16.41
CA THR A 270 -8.26 17.19 16.82
C THR A 270 -9.43 17.21 17.81
N LEU A 271 -10.54 17.85 17.39
CA LEU A 271 -11.72 18.09 18.22
C LEU A 271 -12.56 16.83 18.47
N SER A 272 -12.38 15.79 17.65
CA SER A 272 -13.06 14.50 17.76
C SER A 272 -12.08 13.33 17.59
N GLU A 273 -12.54 12.13 17.92
CA GLU A 273 -11.80 10.88 17.71
C GLU A 273 -11.46 10.68 16.23
N GLU A 274 -12.37 11.01 15.30
CA GLU A 274 -12.13 10.90 13.86
C GLU A 274 -11.02 11.84 13.39
N GLN A 275 -11.02 13.09 13.86
CA GLN A 275 -9.96 14.06 13.54
C GLN A 275 -8.62 13.64 14.15
N LEU A 276 -8.59 13.16 15.39
CA LEU A 276 -7.38 12.63 16.03
C LEU A 276 -6.83 11.43 15.25
N ALA A 277 -7.68 10.47 14.88
CA ALA A 277 -7.31 9.31 14.08
C ALA A 277 -6.74 9.74 12.72
N ALA A 278 -7.36 10.71 12.05
CA ALA A 278 -6.89 11.24 10.78
C ALA A 278 -5.51 11.89 10.88
N VAL A 279 -5.30 12.78 11.85
CA VAL A 279 -4.00 13.43 12.06
C VAL A 279 -2.93 12.39 12.39
N ALA A 280 -3.20 11.45 13.30
CA ALA A 280 -2.26 10.40 13.69
C ALA A 280 -1.90 9.47 12.51
N HIS A 281 -2.92 8.98 11.78
CA HIS A 281 -2.74 8.10 10.63
C HIS A 281 -1.98 8.79 9.49
N GLY A 282 -2.38 10.02 9.16
CA GLY A 282 -1.74 10.85 8.15
C GLY A 282 -0.27 11.13 8.49
N ALA A 283 -0.01 11.58 9.72
CA ALA A 283 1.33 11.87 10.20
C ALA A 283 2.26 10.66 10.14
N ALA A 284 1.78 9.50 10.62
CA ALA A 284 2.53 8.25 10.59
C ALA A 284 2.88 7.86 9.14
N LEU A 285 1.90 7.87 8.23
CA LEU A 285 2.12 7.49 6.83
C LEU A 285 2.91 8.51 6.00
N GLY A 286 2.92 9.79 6.38
CA GLY A 286 3.80 10.77 5.78
C GLY A 286 5.28 10.61 6.21
N ALA A 287 5.51 10.02 7.38
CA ALA A 287 6.85 9.66 7.87
C ALA A 287 7.31 8.26 7.39
N TYR A 288 6.47 7.53 6.65
CA TYR A 288 6.85 6.28 6.00
C TYR A 288 7.96 6.53 4.96
N SER A 289 8.97 5.65 4.97
CA SER A 289 10.00 5.58 3.95
C SER A 289 10.27 4.12 3.61
N TRP A 290 10.09 3.77 2.34
CA TRP A 290 10.52 2.46 1.88
C TRP A 290 12.05 2.40 1.83
N LYS A 291 12.61 1.28 2.30
CA LYS A 291 14.02 0.97 2.18
C LYS A 291 14.15 -0.43 1.59
N ALA A 292 14.80 -0.53 0.44
CA ALA A 292 15.24 -1.82 -0.06
C ALA A 292 16.13 -2.46 1.01
N THR A 293 15.94 -3.76 1.31
CA THR A 293 16.95 -4.51 2.05
C THR A 293 18.25 -4.39 1.27
N LYS A 294 19.27 -3.85 1.91
CA LYS A 294 20.57 -3.65 1.29
C LYS A 294 21.23 -5.02 1.12
N ASN A 295 21.96 -5.19 0.03
CA ASN A 295 23.07 -6.14 0.03
C ASN A 295 24.14 -5.54 0.96
N GLU A 296 23.98 -5.73 2.27
CA GLU A 296 25.08 -5.52 3.20
C GLU A 296 26.17 -6.56 2.86
N ASP A 297 27.44 -6.16 2.90
CA ASP A 297 28.62 -6.98 2.55
C ASP A 297 29.02 -7.12 1.07
N ARG A 298 29.11 -6.00 0.32
CA ARG A 298 30.11 -5.90 -0.77
C ARG A 298 31.33 -5.09 -0.32
N PRO A 299 32.52 -5.72 -0.16
CA PRO A 299 33.75 -4.99 0.11
C PRO A 299 34.05 -3.98 -1.00
N GLY A 300 34.26 -2.71 -0.63
CA GLY A 300 34.73 -1.66 -1.56
C GLY A 300 33.66 -0.84 -2.27
N GLN A 301 32.39 -0.96 -1.90
CA GLN A 301 31.34 -0.10 -2.45
C GLN A 301 31.07 1.09 -1.49
N ASP A 302 31.34 2.31 -1.95
CA ASP A 302 30.94 3.53 -1.24
C ASP A 302 29.44 3.48 -0.98
N SER A 303 29.04 3.82 0.25
CA SER A 303 27.64 3.83 0.67
C SER A 303 26.80 4.61 -0.35
N SER A 304 25.72 3.99 -0.86
CA SER A 304 24.73 4.61 -1.73
C SER A 304 24.32 6.01 -1.23
N PRO A 305 23.83 6.92 -2.11
CA PRO A 305 23.46 8.26 -1.70
C PRO A 305 22.58 8.22 -0.44
N LYS A 306 23.03 8.94 0.59
CA LYS A 306 22.49 8.91 1.95
C LYS A 306 21.02 9.32 1.90
N GLN A 307 20.12 8.36 1.81
CA GLN A 307 18.67 8.61 1.83
C GLN A 307 18.36 9.40 3.09
N THR A 308 17.67 10.53 2.94
CA THR A 308 17.31 11.40 4.05
C THR A 308 16.52 10.59 5.07
N SER A 309 16.92 10.63 6.34
CA SER A 309 16.25 9.83 7.37
C SER A 309 14.80 10.32 7.55
N PRO A 310 13.82 9.42 7.66
CA PRO A 310 12.45 9.80 7.95
C PRO A 310 12.35 10.43 9.33
N LEU A 311 11.28 11.20 9.56
CA LEU A 311 10.95 11.75 10.88
C LEU A 311 10.78 10.60 11.88
N THR A 312 11.50 10.65 13.01
CA THR A 312 11.59 9.53 13.95
C THR A 312 10.65 9.60 15.15
N SER A 313 10.18 10.80 15.48
CA SER A 313 9.29 11.04 16.62
C SER A 313 8.27 12.11 16.26
N ILE A 314 7.00 11.82 16.48
CA ILE A 314 5.88 12.73 16.21
C ILE A 314 5.04 12.79 17.48
N SER A 315 4.72 14.00 17.93
CA SER A 315 3.73 14.26 18.97
C SER A 315 2.50 14.91 18.37
N VAL A 316 1.30 14.62 18.88
CA VAL A 316 0.06 15.29 18.47
C VAL A 316 -0.51 16.02 19.67
N VAL A 317 -0.75 17.32 19.53
CA VAL A 317 -1.46 18.11 20.54
C VAL A 317 -2.95 17.84 20.37
N SER A 318 -3.62 17.39 21.43
CA SER A 318 -5.05 17.06 21.36
C SER A 318 -5.76 17.25 22.70
N PRO A 319 -6.99 17.79 22.71
CA PRO A 319 -7.82 17.83 23.92
C PRO A 319 -8.23 16.42 24.40
N LEU A 320 -8.10 15.40 23.54
CA LEU A 320 -8.43 14.01 23.86
C LEU A 320 -7.24 13.23 24.43
N ALA A 321 -6.06 13.85 24.58
CA ALA A 321 -4.83 13.16 24.96
C ALA A 321 -4.94 12.37 26.28
N ASP A 322 -5.66 12.89 27.27
CA ASP A 322 -5.82 12.26 28.59
C ASP A 322 -7.09 11.40 28.73
N THR A 323 -7.82 11.21 27.64
CA THR A 323 -9.05 10.41 27.63
C THR A 323 -8.73 8.96 27.22
N PRO A 324 -9.40 7.95 27.83
CA PRO A 324 -9.32 6.58 27.34
C PRO A 324 -9.65 6.45 25.85
N GLU A 325 -10.68 7.16 25.39
CA GLU A 325 -11.18 7.14 24.02
C GLU A 325 -10.13 7.68 23.03
N GLY A 326 -9.46 8.78 23.37
CA GLY A 326 -8.37 9.33 22.56
C GLY A 326 -7.17 8.38 22.46
N GLN A 327 -6.91 7.58 23.48
CA GLN A 327 -5.78 6.66 23.54
C GLN A 327 -6.06 5.36 22.77
N GLU A 328 -7.30 4.86 22.83
CA GLU A 328 -7.79 3.80 21.96
C GLU A 328 -7.78 4.25 20.50
N THR A 329 -8.24 5.47 20.23
CA THR A 329 -8.21 6.10 18.89
C THR A 329 -6.80 6.16 18.31
N LEU A 330 -5.83 6.65 19.09
CA LEU A 330 -4.43 6.72 18.67
C LEU A 330 -3.85 5.32 18.40
N THR A 331 -4.10 4.37 19.30
CA THR A 331 -3.66 2.97 19.13
C THR A 331 -4.22 2.38 17.84
N ALA A 332 -5.50 2.65 17.56
CA ALA A 332 -6.17 2.13 16.39
C ALA A 332 -5.66 2.77 15.09
N ALA A 333 -5.41 4.08 15.08
CA ALA A 333 -4.84 4.79 13.95
C ALA A 333 -3.42 4.31 13.62
N LEU A 334 -2.61 3.99 14.63
CA LEU A 334 -1.26 3.46 14.45
C LEU A 334 -1.27 2.02 13.92
N ALA A 335 -2.16 1.16 14.44
CA ALA A 335 -2.31 -0.19 13.91
C ALA A 335 -2.69 -0.19 12.43
N LEU A 336 -3.55 0.75 12.01
CA LEU A 336 -3.91 0.95 10.62
C LEU A 336 -2.75 1.49 9.77
N ALA A 337 -1.97 2.44 10.29
CA ALA A 337 -0.79 2.97 9.60
C ALA A 337 0.28 1.90 9.40
N GLU A 338 0.51 1.04 10.40
CA GLU A 338 1.43 -0.09 10.32
C GLU A 338 1.01 -1.11 9.25
N ALA A 339 -0.28 -1.47 9.21
CA ALA A 339 -0.80 -2.37 8.18
C ALA A 339 -0.69 -1.74 6.77
N THR A 340 -1.00 -0.45 6.64
CA THR A 340 -0.84 0.27 5.38
C THR A 340 0.63 0.30 4.96
N ALA A 341 1.57 0.58 5.87
CA ALA A 341 3.00 0.53 5.58
C ALA A 341 3.47 -0.86 5.16
N MET A 342 3.00 -1.93 5.82
CA MET A 342 3.28 -3.31 5.42
C MET A 342 2.77 -3.59 4.00
N THR A 343 1.56 -3.14 3.65
CA THR A 343 1.03 -3.25 2.29
C THR A 343 1.92 -2.52 1.29
N ARG A 344 2.40 -1.30 1.61
CA ARG A 344 3.33 -0.55 0.76
C ARG A 344 4.67 -1.28 0.60
N ASP A 345 5.20 -1.86 1.66
CA ASP A 345 6.46 -2.61 1.63
C ASP A 345 6.37 -3.83 0.72
N LEU A 346 5.28 -4.60 0.81
CA LEU A 346 5.04 -5.75 -0.07
C LEU A 346 4.90 -5.32 -1.53
N VAL A 347 4.14 -4.26 -1.83
CA VAL A 347 3.97 -3.74 -3.19
C VAL A 347 5.28 -3.16 -3.77
N ASN A 348 6.13 -2.60 -2.92
CA ASN A 348 7.40 -2.01 -3.34
C ASN A 348 8.52 -3.03 -3.54
N GLU A 349 8.47 -4.18 -2.85
CA GLU A 349 9.43 -5.26 -2.97
C GLU A 349 9.53 -5.74 -4.44
N PRO A 350 10.73 -5.86 -5.00
CA PRO A 350 10.89 -6.30 -6.38
C PRO A 350 10.52 -7.78 -6.54
N PRO A 351 10.07 -8.19 -7.74
CA PRO A 351 9.48 -9.51 -7.97
C PRO A 351 10.47 -10.66 -7.78
N ASN A 352 11.77 -10.43 -8.02
CA ASN A 352 12.82 -11.43 -7.75
C ASN A 352 13.00 -11.75 -6.25
N ARG A 353 12.45 -10.92 -5.36
CA ARG A 353 12.54 -11.06 -3.90
C ARG A 353 11.19 -11.37 -3.25
N LEU A 354 10.07 -11.08 -3.94
CA LEU A 354 8.72 -11.39 -3.48
C LEU A 354 8.04 -12.41 -4.38
N THR A 355 8.53 -13.65 -4.38
CA THR A 355 7.85 -14.76 -5.08
C THR A 355 6.58 -15.19 -4.33
N PRO A 356 5.66 -15.97 -4.95
CA PRO A 356 4.44 -16.44 -4.29
C PRO A 356 4.72 -17.20 -2.97
N GLU A 357 5.80 -17.97 -2.94
CA GLU A 357 6.24 -18.68 -1.72
C GLU A 357 6.72 -17.72 -0.63
N VAL A 358 7.55 -16.73 -0.98
CA VAL A 358 8.05 -15.75 0.00
C VAL A 358 6.90 -14.92 0.55
N PHE A 359 5.96 -14.51 -0.30
CA PHE A 359 4.78 -13.78 0.16
C PHE A 359 3.91 -14.66 1.06
N ALA A 360 3.68 -15.94 0.73
CA ALA A 360 2.93 -16.85 1.59
C ALA A 360 3.57 -17.00 2.99
N GLU A 361 4.91 -17.06 3.06
CA GLU A 361 5.63 -17.15 4.34
C GLU A 361 5.57 -15.85 5.14
N ARG A 362 5.73 -14.69 4.49
CA ARG A 362 5.56 -13.38 5.14
C ARG A 362 4.14 -13.20 5.67
N ALA A 363 3.13 -13.62 4.90
CA ALA A 363 1.72 -13.58 5.32
C ALA A 363 1.46 -14.51 6.51
N ARG A 364 2.04 -15.73 6.51
CA ARG A 364 1.97 -16.67 7.63
C ARG A 364 2.58 -16.07 8.90
N SER A 365 3.80 -15.55 8.80
CA SER A 365 4.51 -14.97 9.94
C SER A 365 3.76 -13.77 10.53
N ALA A 366 3.38 -12.80 9.70
CA ALA A 366 2.65 -11.62 10.14
C ALA A 366 1.25 -11.96 10.68
N GLY A 367 0.57 -12.92 10.06
CA GLY A 367 -0.73 -13.39 10.53
C GLY A 367 -0.66 -14.08 11.90
N GLN A 368 0.30 -14.99 12.10
CA GLN A 368 0.49 -15.68 13.37
C GLN A 368 0.89 -14.71 14.49
N GLU A 369 1.75 -13.73 14.21
CA GLU A 369 2.09 -12.66 15.15
C GLU A 369 0.86 -11.85 15.58
N ALA A 370 -0.08 -11.61 14.66
CA ALA A 370 -1.35 -10.95 14.94
C ALA A 370 -2.40 -11.85 15.60
N GLY A 371 -2.09 -13.14 15.85
CA GLY A 371 -3.01 -14.10 16.45
C GLY A 371 -4.03 -14.73 15.49
N LEU A 372 -3.80 -14.63 14.17
CA LEU A 372 -4.64 -15.28 13.15
C LEU A 372 -4.30 -16.76 13.03
N ARG A 373 -5.31 -17.58 12.72
CA ARG A 373 -5.08 -18.94 12.19
C ARG A 373 -4.65 -18.81 10.73
N VAL A 374 -3.58 -19.50 10.33
CA VAL A 374 -3.06 -19.44 8.95
C VAL A 374 -2.89 -20.85 8.39
N GLU A 375 -3.45 -21.05 7.19
CA GLU A 375 -3.30 -22.25 6.37
C GLU A 375 -2.71 -21.87 5.01
N VAL A 376 -1.83 -22.70 4.46
CA VAL A 376 -1.19 -22.47 3.16
C VAL A 376 -1.25 -23.75 2.33
N TRP A 377 -1.79 -23.66 1.13
CA TRP A 377 -1.75 -24.72 0.13
C TRP A 377 -0.63 -24.45 -0.87
N ASP A 378 0.20 -25.46 -1.07
CA ASP A 378 1.22 -25.51 -2.11
C ASP A 378 0.68 -26.16 -3.39
N ALA A 379 1.49 -26.21 -4.45
CA ALA A 379 1.05 -26.71 -5.74
C ALA A 379 0.50 -28.16 -5.69
N PRO A 380 1.14 -29.14 -5.00
CA PRO A 380 0.55 -30.47 -4.82
C PRO A 380 -0.85 -30.44 -4.19
N ALA A 381 -1.04 -29.68 -3.11
CA ALA A 381 -2.33 -29.60 -2.44
C ALA A 381 -3.40 -28.86 -3.27
N LEU A 382 -2.98 -27.91 -4.11
CA LEU A 382 -3.84 -27.24 -5.09
C LEU A 382 -4.29 -28.18 -6.21
N ILE A 383 -3.38 -29.04 -6.70
CA ILE A 383 -3.69 -30.06 -7.73
C ILE A 383 -4.70 -31.06 -7.17
N GLU A 384 -4.45 -31.57 -5.96
CA GLU A 384 -5.33 -32.55 -5.32
C GLU A 384 -6.76 -32.02 -5.11
N GLN A 385 -6.89 -30.73 -4.80
CA GLN A 385 -8.19 -30.09 -4.57
C GLN A 385 -8.84 -29.49 -5.82
N GLY A 386 -8.18 -29.54 -7.00
CA GLY A 386 -8.78 -29.12 -8.26
C GLY A 386 -8.80 -27.61 -8.52
N PHE A 387 -7.81 -26.86 -8.04
CA PHE A 387 -7.68 -25.41 -8.26
C PHE A 387 -7.07 -25.08 -9.64
N GLY A 388 -7.77 -25.40 -10.73
CA GLY A 388 -7.22 -25.31 -12.08
C GLY A 388 -7.00 -23.89 -12.61
N GLY A 389 -7.68 -22.88 -12.06
CA GLY A 389 -7.48 -21.48 -12.42
C GLY A 389 -6.12 -20.96 -11.98
N ILE A 390 -5.81 -21.04 -10.68
CA ILE A 390 -4.52 -20.58 -10.12
C ILE A 390 -3.34 -21.40 -10.62
N LEU A 391 -3.52 -22.73 -10.76
CA LEU A 391 -2.49 -23.61 -11.32
C LEU A 391 -2.20 -23.28 -12.79
N GLY A 392 -3.25 -23.06 -13.58
CA GLY A 392 -3.12 -22.69 -14.98
C GLY A 392 -2.41 -21.35 -15.20
N VAL A 393 -2.57 -20.39 -14.30
CA VAL A 393 -1.80 -19.13 -14.37
C VAL A 393 -0.34 -19.35 -14.00
N ALA A 394 -0.07 -20.12 -12.94
CA ALA A 394 1.28 -20.27 -12.40
C ALA A 394 2.21 -21.22 -13.19
N GLN A 395 1.67 -22.12 -14.02
CA GLN A 395 2.47 -23.16 -14.71
C GLN A 395 3.56 -22.63 -15.66
N GLY A 396 3.50 -21.35 -16.05
CA GLY A 396 4.55 -20.71 -16.84
C GLY A 396 5.76 -20.25 -16.04
N SER A 397 5.65 -20.15 -14.71
CA SER A 397 6.71 -19.70 -13.81
C SER A 397 7.44 -20.86 -13.14
N VAL A 398 8.72 -20.64 -12.81
CA VAL A 398 9.50 -21.52 -11.92
C VAL A 398 9.10 -21.37 -10.45
N HIS A 399 8.32 -20.33 -10.12
CA HIS A 399 7.81 -20.05 -8.79
C HIS A 399 6.35 -20.52 -8.67
N PRO A 400 6.10 -21.70 -8.07
CA PRO A 400 4.78 -22.30 -8.03
C PRO A 400 3.78 -21.49 -7.19
N ALA A 401 2.49 -21.60 -7.55
CA ALA A 401 1.39 -20.96 -6.84
C ALA A 401 1.33 -21.32 -5.34
N ARG A 402 0.74 -20.41 -4.56
CA ARG A 402 0.32 -20.61 -3.17
C ARG A 402 -1.09 -20.05 -2.98
N LEU A 403 -1.92 -20.75 -2.23
CA LEU A 403 -3.16 -20.18 -1.70
C LEU A 403 -3.02 -20.05 -0.19
N VAL A 404 -3.26 -18.87 0.36
CA VAL A 404 -3.18 -18.63 1.81
C VAL A 404 -4.57 -18.34 2.33
N ARG A 405 -4.96 -18.97 3.44
CA ARG A 405 -6.15 -18.62 4.22
C ARG A 405 -5.73 -18.13 5.59
N LEU A 406 -6.16 -16.93 5.96
CA LEU A 406 -6.03 -16.38 7.31
C LEU A 406 -7.42 -16.26 7.93
N GLU A 407 -7.55 -16.55 9.21
CA GLU A 407 -8.83 -16.47 9.92
C GLU A 407 -8.70 -15.75 11.26
N TRP A 408 -9.49 -14.69 11.39
CA TRP A 408 -9.82 -14.02 12.64
C TRP A 408 -11.18 -14.50 13.12
N VAL A 409 -11.23 -15.04 14.34
CA VAL A 409 -12.48 -15.31 15.03
C VAL A 409 -12.48 -14.45 16.29
N PRO A 410 -13.44 -13.52 16.45
CA PRO A 410 -13.49 -12.70 17.65
C PRO A 410 -13.72 -13.60 18.87
N PRO A 411 -13.05 -13.32 20.01
CA PRO A 411 -13.34 -14.01 21.25
C PRO A 411 -14.83 -13.92 21.58
N HIS A 412 -15.46 -15.02 21.96
CA HIS A 412 -16.85 -15.03 22.41
C HIS A 412 -16.99 -14.05 23.59
N THR A 413 -17.70 -12.94 23.40
CA THR A 413 -18.15 -12.10 24.51
C THR A 413 -19.27 -12.85 25.22
N ALA A 414 -18.88 -13.65 26.21
CA ALA A 414 -19.80 -14.29 27.14
C ALA A 414 -20.44 -13.25 28.08
N THR A 415 -21.21 -12.31 27.52
CA THR A 415 -22.00 -11.32 28.27
C THR A 415 -23.30 -11.08 27.52
N GLY A 416 -24.28 -11.97 27.76
CA GLY A 416 -25.63 -11.83 27.21
C GLY A 416 -26.52 -13.07 27.32
N ALA A 417 -25.95 -14.27 27.51
CA ALA A 417 -26.71 -15.50 27.70
C ALA A 417 -27.23 -15.67 29.14
N ALA A 418 -27.97 -14.68 29.65
CA ALA A 418 -28.78 -14.83 30.84
C ALA A 418 -30.26 -14.88 30.44
N SER A 419 -30.79 -16.10 30.40
CA SER A 419 -32.22 -16.45 30.49
C SER A 419 -33.15 -15.90 29.39
N ARG A 420 -33.36 -16.71 28.34
CA ARG A 420 -34.67 -16.79 27.68
C ARG A 420 -35.07 -18.25 27.49
N THR A 421 -35.70 -18.82 28.52
CA THR A 421 -36.56 -19.99 28.36
C THR A 421 -37.90 -19.56 27.77
N GLY A 422 -38.09 -19.76 26.47
CA GLY A 422 -39.37 -19.58 25.77
C GLY A 422 -39.42 -20.45 24.51
N PRO A 423 -40.58 -21.01 24.14
CA PRO A 423 -40.65 -22.04 23.10
C PRO A 423 -40.52 -21.42 21.70
N GLN A 424 -39.47 -21.87 21.01
CA GLN A 424 -39.39 -22.21 19.59
C GLN A 424 -40.27 -21.38 18.63
N ALA A 425 -39.67 -20.36 18.04
CA ALA A 425 -40.03 -19.88 16.71
C ALA A 425 -38.91 -20.31 15.74
N GLU A 426 -39.28 -20.94 14.65
CA GLU A 426 -38.41 -21.25 13.51
C GLU A 426 -38.10 -19.94 12.78
N ASP A 427 -37.03 -19.25 13.17
CA ASP A 427 -36.38 -18.20 12.39
C ASP A 427 -34.87 -18.47 12.40
N ASP A 428 -34.32 -18.61 11.19
CA ASP A 428 -33.04 -19.24 10.84
C ASP A 428 -31.84 -18.29 10.97
N ALA A 429 -31.67 -17.68 12.14
CA ALA A 429 -30.47 -16.94 12.48
C ALA A 429 -30.14 -17.16 13.95
N ASP A 430 -29.15 -18.01 14.22
CA ASP A 430 -28.55 -18.11 15.55
C ASP A 430 -27.98 -16.74 15.94
N PRO A 431 -28.58 -16.02 16.90
CA PRO A 431 -28.13 -14.67 17.28
C PRO A 431 -26.79 -14.68 18.04
N THR A 432 -26.09 -15.82 18.07
CA THR A 432 -24.84 -16.03 18.80
C THR A 432 -23.58 -16.12 17.93
N ARG A 433 -23.68 -16.20 16.59
CA ARG A 433 -22.49 -16.20 15.72
C ARG A 433 -22.17 -14.78 15.21
N PRO A 434 -20.91 -14.31 15.32
CA PRO A 434 -20.51 -13.04 14.73
C PRO A 434 -20.70 -13.07 13.21
N LYS A 435 -21.09 -11.92 12.62
CA LYS A 435 -21.15 -11.72 11.15
C LYS A 435 -19.81 -12.17 10.56
N HIS A 436 -19.84 -12.91 9.47
CA HIS A 436 -18.67 -13.51 8.83
C HIS A 436 -18.46 -12.88 7.46
N ILE A 437 -17.30 -12.22 7.30
CA ILE A 437 -16.90 -11.59 6.05
C ILE A 437 -15.73 -12.38 5.45
N ALA A 438 -15.85 -12.74 4.18
CA ALA A 438 -14.74 -13.29 3.41
C ALA A 438 -14.06 -12.18 2.60
N LEU A 439 -12.74 -12.07 2.70
CA LEU A 439 -11.91 -11.14 1.94
C LEU A 439 -11.02 -11.93 0.97
N ILE A 440 -10.98 -11.57 -0.31
CA ILE A 440 -10.18 -12.25 -1.33
C ILE A 440 -9.25 -11.24 -1.99
N GLY A 441 -7.96 -11.56 -2.12
CA GLY A 441 -6.99 -10.64 -2.73
C GLY A 441 -6.26 -11.27 -3.91
N LYS A 442 -6.23 -10.55 -5.04
CA LYS A 442 -5.36 -10.89 -6.18
C LYS A 442 -3.90 -10.75 -5.76
N GLY A 443 -3.13 -11.83 -5.92
CA GLY A 443 -1.74 -11.92 -5.50
C GLY A 443 -0.78 -12.28 -6.62
N ILE A 444 -0.87 -11.63 -7.79
CA ILE A 444 0.09 -11.88 -8.87
C ILE A 444 1.40 -11.17 -8.55
N THR A 445 2.43 -11.91 -8.16
CA THR A 445 3.70 -11.31 -7.70
C THR A 445 4.50 -10.65 -8.80
N PHE A 446 4.29 -11.11 -10.03
CA PHE A 446 4.71 -10.43 -11.24
C PHE A 446 3.82 -10.85 -12.40
N ASP A 447 3.38 -9.88 -13.20
CA ASP A 447 2.53 -10.10 -14.36
C ASP A 447 3.21 -9.64 -15.65
N SER A 448 3.72 -10.60 -16.41
CA SER A 448 4.22 -10.36 -17.77
C SER A 448 3.11 -10.36 -18.83
N GLY A 449 1.90 -10.81 -18.47
CA GLY A 449 0.81 -11.18 -19.37
C GLY A 449 0.87 -12.61 -19.91
N GLY A 450 1.90 -13.39 -19.54
CA GLY A 450 2.11 -14.75 -20.04
C GLY A 450 2.42 -14.77 -21.54
N LEU A 451 1.76 -15.65 -22.30
CA LEU A 451 1.92 -15.69 -23.76
C LEU A 451 1.24 -14.51 -24.48
N SER A 452 0.27 -13.87 -23.84
CA SER A 452 -0.34 -12.60 -24.27
C SER A 452 0.47 -11.43 -23.74
N LEU A 453 1.78 -11.47 -24.03
CA LEU A 453 2.81 -10.63 -23.41
C LEU A 453 2.46 -9.13 -23.43
N LYS A 454 2.63 -8.48 -22.28
CA LYS A 454 2.45 -7.03 -22.14
C LYS A 454 3.48 -6.26 -22.99
N PRO A 455 3.11 -5.07 -23.49
CA PRO A 455 4.09 -4.12 -24.02
C PRO A 455 5.14 -3.74 -22.97
N ALA A 456 6.38 -3.51 -23.40
CA ALA A 456 7.50 -3.22 -22.50
C ALA A 456 7.26 -2.04 -21.53
N ALA A 457 6.54 -1.00 -21.97
CA ALA A 457 6.23 0.16 -21.14
C ALA A 457 5.24 -0.15 -19.99
N SER A 458 4.47 -1.23 -20.08
CA SER A 458 3.45 -1.60 -19.09
C SER A 458 3.94 -2.64 -18.06
N MET A 459 5.16 -3.15 -18.19
CA MET A 459 5.72 -4.18 -17.30
C MET A 459 6.42 -3.69 -16.03
N PRO A 460 7.13 -2.54 -15.99
CA PRO A 460 7.94 -2.16 -14.83
C PRO A 460 7.17 -2.12 -13.49
N GLU A 461 5.90 -1.75 -13.53
CA GLU A 461 5.03 -1.59 -12.36
C GLU A 461 4.32 -2.88 -11.96
N MET A 462 4.42 -3.96 -12.75
CA MET A 462 3.68 -5.22 -12.53
C MET A 462 4.15 -6.01 -11.30
N LYS A 463 5.17 -5.52 -10.58
CA LYS A 463 5.44 -5.94 -9.20
C LYS A 463 4.29 -5.61 -8.24
N SER A 464 3.49 -4.60 -8.58
CA SER A 464 2.35 -4.14 -7.77
C SER A 464 1.09 -4.98 -7.97
N ASP A 465 1.13 -5.98 -8.86
CA ASP A 465 -0.05 -6.76 -9.26
C ASP A 465 -0.54 -7.78 -8.19
N MET A 466 0.10 -7.71 -7.03
CA MET A 466 -0.24 -8.40 -5.79
C MET A 466 -0.81 -7.46 -4.70
N ALA A 467 -1.06 -6.19 -5.04
CA ALA A 467 -1.55 -5.19 -4.09
C ALA A 467 -2.91 -5.57 -3.47
N GLY A 468 -3.76 -6.31 -4.20
CA GLY A 468 -5.02 -6.84 -3.68
C GLY A 468 -4.80 -7.79 -2.50
N ALA A 469 -3.92 -8.77 -2.65
CA ALA A 469 -3.54 -9.70 -1.58
C ALA A 469 -2.85 -8.98 -0.41
N ALA A 470 -1.97 -8.00 -0.67
CA ALA A 470 -1.33 -7.23 0.40
C ALA A 470 -2.33 -6.36 1.19
N THR A 471 -3.35 -5.82 0.52
CA THR A 471 -4.43 -5.06 1.14
C THR A 471 -5.31 -5.94 2.02
N VAL A 472 -5.68 -7.13 1.53
CA VAL A 472 -6.46 -8.12 2.29
C VAL A 472 -5.70 -8.63 3.51
N LEU A 473 -4.39 -8.89 3.38
CA LEU A 473 -3.53 -9.25 4.51
C LEU A 473 -3.50 -8.16 5.59
N GLY A 474 -3.22 -6.91 5.19
CA GLY A 474 -3.17 -5.76 6.11
C GLY A 474 -4.51 -5.55 6.82
N THR A 475 -5.62 -5.72 6.11
CA THR A 475 -6.98 -5.64 6.67
C THR A 475 -7.22 -6.72 7.72
N ALA A 476 -6.91 -7.99 7.42
CA ALA A 476 -7.13 -9.10 8.36
C ALA A 476 -6.27 -8.97 9.63
N ILE A 477 -5.01 -8.56 9.49
CA ILE A 477 -4.12 -8.27 10.62
C ILE A 477 -4.68 -7.14 11.47
N THR A 478 -5.15 -6.05 10.85
CA THR A 478 -5.72 -4.92 11.57
C THR A 478 -7.00 -5.32 12.31
N ALA A 479 -7.88 -6.09 11.68
CA ALA A 479 -9.09 -6.59 12.31
C ALA A 479 -8.80 -7.39 13.60
N ALA A 480 -7.78 -8.25 13.57
CA ALA A 480 -7.34 -9.02 14.74
C ALA A 480 -6.68 -8.15 15.82
N ARG A 481 -5.77 -7.24 15.43
CA ARG A 481 -5.09 -6.33 16.37
C ARG A 481 -6.05 -5.41 17.11
N LEU A 482 -7.12 -4.97 16.42
CA LEU A 482 -8.18 -4.16 16.99
C LEU A 482 -9.27 -4.99 17.68
N ALA A 483 -9.14 -6.32 17.68
CA ALA A 483 -10.12 -7.25 18.21
C ALA A 483 -11.56 -6.98 17.72
N LEU A 484 -11.72 -6.66 16.43
CA LEU A 484 -13.01 -6.29 15.87
C LEU A 484 -14.03 -7.43 16.09
N PRO A 485 -15.28 -7.12 16.51
CA PRO A 485 -16.29 -8.13 16.86
C PRO A 485 -16.97 -8.73 15.62
N ILE A 486 -16.16 -9.15 14.63
CA ILE A 486 -16.61 -9.71 13.36
C ILE A 486 -15.66 -10.83 12.95
N ARG A 487 -16.19 -11.94 12.42
CA ARG A 487 -15.35 -13.04 11.91
C ARG A 487 -14.86 -12.68 10.52
N VAL A 488 -13.55 -12.84 10.27
CA VAL A 488 -12.95 -12.54 8.97
C VAL A 488 -12.15 -13.75 8.48
N THR A 489 -12.40 -14.16 7.23
CA THR A 489 -11.56 -15.13 6.52
C THR A 489 -10.95 -14.46 5.31
N ALA A 490 -9.63 -14.35 5.28
CA ALA A 490 -8.87 -13.73 4.20
C ALA A 490 -8.21 -14.79 3.33
N TRP A 491 -8.39 -14.70 2.02
CA TRP A 491 -7.84 -15.60 1.01
C TRP A 491 -6.89 -14.83 0.08
N LEU A 492 -5.62 -15.25 0.06
CA LEU A 492 -4.59 -14.64 -0.81
C LEU A 492 -4.28 -15.62 -1.95
N ALA A 493 -4.69 -15.28 -3.17
CA ALA A 493 -4.45 -16.10 -4.35
C ALA A 493 -3.12 -15.72 -5.00
N LEU A 494 -2.04 -16.40 -4.60
CA LEU A 494 -0.66 -16.02 -4.94
C LEU A 494 -0.13 -16.85 -6.12
N ALA A 495 0.26 -16.18 -7.20
CA ALA A 495 0.85 -16.80 -8.39
C ALA A 495 1.79 -15.82 -9.10
N GLU A 496 2.56 -16.30 -10.06
CA GLU A 496 3.35 -15.46 -10.96
C GLU A 496 2.97 -15.80 -12.41
N ASN A 497 2.67 -14.79 -13.23
CA ASN A 497 2.23 -14.98 -14.62
C ASN A 497 3.38 -14.73 -15.58
N MET A 498 3.99 -15.80 -16.08
CA MET A 498 5.20 -15.77 -16.91
C MET A 498 5.03 -16.54 -18.22
N PRO A 499 5.66 -16.09 -19.33
CA PRO A 499 5.89 -16.98 -20.46
C PRO A 499 6.85 -18.09 -20.04
N GLY A 500 6.64 -19.29 -20.55
CA GLY A 500 7.42 -20.48 -20.22
C GLY A 500 7.03 -21.63 -21.13
N ALA A 501 7.81 -22.72 -21.12
CA ALA A 501 7.53 -23.89 -21.95
C ALA A 501 6.17 -24.52 -21.62
N ASP A 502 5.78 -24.47 -20.34
CA ASP A 502 4.52 -24.99 -19.83
C ASP A 502 3.46 -23.90 -19.64
N ALA A 503 3.72 -22.65 -20.08
CA ALA A 503 2.77 -21.55 -19.88
C ALA A 503 1.41 -21.84 -20.50
N GLN A 504 0.36 -21.40 -19.81
CA GLN A 504 -1.00 -21.47 -20.32
C GLN A 504 -1.12 -20.71 -21.64
N ARG A 505 -1.90 -21.28 -22.56
CA ARG A 505 -2.06 -20.77 -23.92
C ARG A 505 -3.45 -20.20 -24.12
N PRO A 506 -3.59 -19.18 -24.98
CA PRO A 506 -4.88 -18.87 -25.56
C PRO A 506 -5.51 -20.14 -26.18
N SER A 507 -6.80 -20.36 -25.92
CA SER A 507 -7.62 -21.55 -26.23
C SER A 507 -7.50 -22.73 -25.26
N ASP A 508 -6.63 -22.69 -24.24
CA ASP A 508 -6.67 -23.71 -23.19
C ASP A 508 -7.99 -23.59 -22.40
N VAL A 509 -8.55 -24.72 -21.97
CA VAL A 509 -9.73 -24.77 -21.09
C VAL A 509 -9.27 -25.26 -19.73
N VAL A 510 -9.49 -24.44 -18.70
CA VAL A 510 -9.23 -24.81 -17.30
C VAL A 510 -10.52 -25.15 -16.59
N THR A 511 -10.44 -26.00 -15.56
CA THR A 511 -11.57 -26.31 -14.66
C THR A 511 -11.30 -25.64 -13.32
N MET A 512 -12.21 -24.77 -12.90
CA MET A 512 -12.13 -24.05 -11.63
C MET A 512 -12.48 -24.97 -10.45
N PHE A 513 -12.20 -24.52 -9.23
CA PHE A 513 -12.47 -25.24 -7.99
C PHE A 513 -13.92 -25.73 -7.87
N ASP A 514 -14.91 -24.95 -8.33
CA ASP A 514 -16.33 -25.32 -8.31
C ASP A 514 -16.76 -26.26 -9.46
N GLY A 515 -15.85 -26.63 -10.34
CA GLY A 515 -16.09 -27.43 -11.53
C GLY A 515 -16.46 -26.64 -12.79
N THR A 516 -16.61 -25.32 -12.71
CA THR A 516 -16.88 -24.46 -13.88
C THR A 516 -15.71 -24.50 -14.85
N THR A 517 -15.98 -24.70 -16.14
CA THR A 517 -14.94 -24.68 -17.19
C THR A 517 -14.77 -23.29 -17.79
N VAL A 518 -13.52 -22.85 -17.97
CA VAL A 518 -13.19 -21.54 -18.54
C VAL A 518 -12.20 -21.66 -19.69
N GLU A 519 -12.62 -21.20 -20.87
CA GLU A 519 -11.76 -20.98 -22.03
C GLU A 519 -10.89 -19.73 -21.80
N VAL A 520 -9.57 -19.93 -21.76
CA VAL A 520 -8.61 -18.85 -21.62
C VAL A 520 -8.32 -18.29 -23.00
N THR A 521 -8.82 -17.11 -23.31
CA THR A 521 -8.62 -16.46 -24.62
C THR A 521 -7.52 -15.40 -24.60
N ASN A 522 -7.18 -14.90 -23.41
CA ASN A 522 -6.09 -13.96 -23.18
C ASN A 522 -5.43 -14.29 -21.82
N THR A 523 -4.15 -14.58 -21.82
CA THR A 523 -3.39 -14.97 -20.61
C THR A 523 -2.98 -13.76 -19.75
N ASP A 524 -3.18 -12.54 -20.23
CA ASP A 524 -3.06 -11.26 -19.52
C ASP A 524 -4.38 -10.87 -18.80
N ALA A 525 -5.34 -11.79 -18.79
CA ALA A 525 -6.54 -11.73 -17.97
C ALA A 525 -6.50 -12.87 -16.93
N GLU A 526 -5.35 -12.99 -16.28
CA GLU A 526 -4.97 -14.01 -15.29
C GLU A 526 -5.59 -13.76 -13.91
N GLY A 527 -5.65 -12.49 -13.47
CA GLY A 527 -6.07 -12.14 -12.12
C GLY A 527 -7.47 -12.64 -11.79
N ARG A 528 -8.39 -12.58 -12.76
CA ARG A 528 -9.74 -13.11 -12.59
C ARG A 528 -9.79 -14.63 -12.49
N LEU A 529 -8.85 -15.36 -13.10
CA LEU A 529 -8.77 -16.81 -13.03
C LEU A 529 -8.31 -17.27 -11.65
N VAL A 530 -7.25 -16.64 -11.11
CA VAL A 530 -6.76 -16.97 -9.75
C VAL A 530 -7.77 -16.59 -8.68
N MET A 531 -8.48 -15.48 -8.88
CA MET A 531 -9.52 -15.00 -7.97
C MET A 531 -10.78 -15.87 -8.03
N ALA A 532 -11.18 -16.37 -9.20
CA ALA A 532 -12.34 -17.26 -9.34
C ALA A 532 -12.24 -18.50 -8.45
N ASP A 533 -11.08 -19.14 -8.44
CA ASP A 533 -10.76 -20.27 -7.58
C ASP A 533 -10.87 -19.93 -6.08
N ALA A 534 -10.28 -18.80 -5.67
CA ALA A 534 -10.34 -18.35 -4.28
C ALA A 534 -11.75 -17.94 -3.85
N LEU A 535 -12.52 -17.26 -4.71
CA LEU A 535 -13.92 -16.91 -4.48
C LEU A 535 -14.78 -18.16 -4.32
N ALA A 536 -14.66 -19.09 -5.26
CA ALA A 536 -15.39 -20.36 -5.25
C ALA A 536 -15.10 -21.17 -3.98
N ARG A 537 -13.85 -21.19 -3.51
CA ARG A 537 -13.50 -21.83 -2.23
C ARG A 537 -14.04 -21.04 -1.04
N ALA A 538 -13.92 -19.72 -1.03
CA ALA A 538 -14.35 -18.88 0.10
C ALA A 538 -15.87 -18.99 0.35
N VAL A 539 -16.70 -19.05 -0.69
CA VAL A 539 -18.16 -19.15 -0.52
C VAL A 539 -18.62 -20.47 0.12
N THR A 540 -17.82 -21.53 0.05
CA THR A 540 -18.11 -22.80 0.76
C THR A 540 -18.04 -22.67 2.28
N GLU A 541 -17.45 -21.59 2.80
CA GLU A 541 -17.43 -21.28 4.23
C GLU A 541 -18.67 -20.51 4.69
N GLU A 542 -19.62 -20.30 3.78
CA GLU A 542 -20.91 -19.64 4.00
C GLU A 542 -20.81 -18.24 4.66
N PRO A 543 -19.95 -17.33 4.15
CA PRO A 543 -19.87 -15.98 4.68
C PRO A 543 -21.17 -15.21 4.44
N ASP A 544 -21.42 -14.23 5.30
CA ASP A 544 -22.55 -13.30 5.19
C ASP A 544 -22.33 -12.28 4.07
N ALA A 545 -21.07 -11.93 3.78
CA ALA A 545 -20.68 -11.15 2.61
C ALA A 545 -19.26 -11.50 2.13
N VAL A 546 -19.02 -11.27 0.84
CA VAL A 546 -17.73 -11.52 0.17
C VAL A 546 -17.21 -10.21 -0.40
N LEU A 547 -15.97 -9.85 -0.08
CA LEU A 547 -15.29 -8.75 -0.73
C LEU A 547 -14.02 -9.26 -1.40
N ASP A 548 -13.75 -8.76 -2.60
CA ASP A 548 -12.47 -9.04 -3.25
C ASP A 548 -11.79 -7.76 -3.74
N VAL A 549 -10.46 -7.76 -3.71
CA VAL A 549 -9.61 -6.61 -4.03
C VAL A 549 -8.58 -7.04 -5.07
N ALA A 550 -8.50 -6.29 -6.16
CA ALA A 550 -7.56 -6.61 -7.22
C ALA A 550 -7.12 -5.39 -8.02
N THR A 551 -5.86 -5.40 -8.45
CA THR A 551 -5.36 -4.62 -9.59
C THR A 551 -5.81 -5.32 -10.87
N LEU A 552 -7.12 -5.28 -11.16
CA LEU A 552 -7.71 -6.26 -12.09
C LEU A 552 -7.67 -5.78 -13.54
N THR A 553 -7.92 -4.50 -13.79
CA THR A 553 -8.08 -4.03 -15.17
C THR A 553 -7.46 -2.67 -15.42
N GLY A 554 -6.67 -2.56 -16.51
CA GLY A 554 -6.30 -1.25 -17.06
C GLY A 554 -7.51 -0.43 -17.55
N ALA A 555 -8.70 -1.05 -17.67
CA ALA A 555 -9.94 -0.34 -17.99
C ALA A 555 -10.47 0.49 -16.81
N GLN A 556 -10.16 0.11 -15.56
CA GLN A 556 -10.44 0.95 -14.39
C GLN A 556 -9.61 2.24 -14.45
N ILE A 557 -8.30 2.11 -14.74
CA ILE A 557 -7.39 3.26 -14.89
C ILE A 557 -7.89 4.24 -15.96
N VAL A 558 -8.28 3.72 -17.13
CA VAL A 558 -8.82 4.57 -18.22
C VAL A 558 -10.12 5.28 -17.81
N ALA A 559 -10.92 4.69 -16.92
CA ALA A 559 -12.21 5.23 -16.52
C ALA A 559 -12.14 6.23 -15.36
N LEU A 560 -11.30 5.96 -14.36
CA LEU A 560 -11.27 6.68 -13.07
C LEU A 560 -9.89 7.26 -12.70
N GLY A 561 -8.86 6.98 -13.50
CA GLY A 561 -7.49 7.43 -13.26
C GLY A 561 -6.81 6.72 -12.09
N ASP A 562 -5.76 7.35 -11.58
CA ASP A 562 -4.81 6.74 -10.63
C ASP A 562 -5.15 7.02 -9.17
N HIS A 563 -6.24 7.74 -8.89
CA HIS A 563 -6.59 8.18 -7.54
C HIS A 563 -7.93 7.62 -7.03
N VAL A 564 -8.82 7.20 -7.94
CA VAL A 564 -10.17 6.73 -7.58
C VAL A 564 -10.34 5.27 -7.97
N ALA A 565 -10.60 4.41 -6.98
CA ALA A 565 -10.88 3.00 -7.21
C ALA A 565 -12.33 2.77 -7.67
N ALA A 566 -12.59 1.66 -8.36
CA ALA A 566 -13.95 1.25 -8.68
C ALA A 566 -14.46 0.23 -7.66
N VAL A 567 -15.76 0.29 -7.34
CA VAL A 567 -16.45 -0.79 -6.64
C VAL A 567 -17.67 -1.27 -7.44
N MET A 568 -17.74 -2.57 -7.68
CA MET A 568 -18.83 -3.25 -8.37
C MET A 568 -19.43 -4.31 -7.45
N GLY A 569 -20.71 -4.65 -7.61
CA GLY A 569 -21.28 -5.73 -6.81
C GLY A 569 -22.77 -5.59 -6.56
N THR A 570 -23.23 -6.17 -5.46
CA THR A 570 -24.59 -5.99 -4.94
C THR A 570 -24.77 -4.54 -4.50
N PRO A 571 -25.88 -3.86 -4.88
CA PRO A 571 -26.06 -2.42 -4.64
C PRO A 571 -25.79 -1.98 -3.19
N ASP A 572 -26.39 -2.66 -2.22
CA ASP A 572 -26.29 -2.29 -0.79
C ASP A 572 -24.85 -2.35 -0.29
N LEU A 573 -24.17 -3.50 -0.45
CA LEU A 573 -22.77 -3.65 -0.03
C LEU A 573 -21.82 -2.73 -0.80
N ARG A 574 -22.11 -2.45 -2.09
CA ARG A 574 -21.33 -1.50 -2.88
C ARG A 574 -21.44 -0.09 -2.31
N GLU A 575 -22.64 0.32 -1.89
CA GLU A 575 -22.87 1.63 -1.26
C GLU A 575 -22.23 1.72 0.13
N GLU A 576 -22.26 0.63 0.91
CA GLU A 576 -21.55 0.54 2.19
C GLU A 576 -20.02 0.68 2.02
N VAL A 577 -19.44 0.09 0.98
CA VAL A 577 -18.01 0.26 0.65
C VAL A 577 -17.70 1.72 0.33
N VAL A 578 -18.52 2.39 -0.49
CA VAL A 578 -18.31 3.82 -0.82
C VAL A 578 -18.41 4.68 0.44
N ALA A 579 -19.38 4.42 1.31
CA ALA A 579 -19.53 5.16 2.55
C ALA A 579 -18.34 4.92 3.51
N ALA A 580 -17.84 3.69 3.60
CA ALA A 580 -16.65 3.36 4.38
C ALA A 580 -15.39 4.04 3.83
N ALA A 581 -15.24 4.07 2.50
CA ALA A 581 -14.15 4.74 1.82
C ALA A 581 -14.14 6.25 2.11
N GLN A 582 -15.31 6.89 2.06
CA GLN A 582 -15.47 8.30 2.41
C GLN A 582 -14.96 8.59 3.83
N ARG A 583 -15.38 7.81 4.83
CA ARG A 583 -14.92 7.95 6.23
C ARG A 583 -13.42 7.68 6.39
N ALA A 584 -12.91 6.69 5.65
CA ALA A 584 -11.50 6.33 5.63
C ALA A 584 -10.61 7.38 4.95
N GLY A 585 -11.19 8.27 4.13
CA GLY A 585 -10.46 9.23 3.29
C GLY A 585 -9.79 8.57 2.08
N GLU A 586 -10.39 7.51 1.55
CA GLU A 586 -10.01 6.86 0.30
C GLU A 586 -11.12 7.05 -0.73
N SER A 587 -10.77 7.24 -2.00
CA SER A 587 -11.74 7.56 -3.04
C SER A 587 -12.20 6.29 -3.78
N PHE A 588 -13.48 5.94 -3.65
CA PHE A 588 -14.11 4.83 -4.37
C PHE A 588 -15.35 5.31 -5.13
N TRP A 589 -15.54 4.79 -6.35
CA TRP A 589 -16.70 5.10 -7.18
C TRP A 589 -17.55 3.86 -7.47
N PRO A 590 -18.88 3.92 -7.29
CA PRO A 590 -19.76 2.79 -7.56
C PRO A 590 -19.97 2.60 -9.07
N MET A 591 -19.54 1.45 -9.60
CA MET A 591 -19.74 1.07 -10.99
C MET A 591 -20.92 0.09 -11.15
N PRO A 592 -21.63 0.11 -12.29
CA PRO A 592 -22.72 -0.81 -12.56
C PRO A 592 -22.21 -2.18 -13.06
N LEU A 593 -23.07 -3.21 -13.03
CA LEU A 593 -22.83 -4.50 -13.69
C LEU A 593 -23.92 -4.78 -14.74
N PRO A 594 -23.85 -4.17 -15.94
CA PRO A 594 -24.90 -4.26 -16.94
C PRO A 594 -25.04 -5.69 -17.50
N ALA A 595 -26.24 -6.28 -17.40
CA ALA A 595 -26.49 -7.67 -17.78
C ALA A 595 -26.11 -7.99 -19.24
N HIS A 596 -26.23 -7.03 -20.17
CA HIS A 596 -25.91 -7.26 -21.59
C HIS A 596 -24.42 -7.58 -21.84
N LEU A 597 -23.51 -7.16 -20.94
CA LEU A 597 -22.08 -7.48 -21.06
C LEU A 597 -21.78 -8.94 -20.70
N ARG A 598 -22.69 -9.65 -20.02
CA ARG A 598 -22.46 -11.05 -19.64
C ARG A 598 -22.30 -11.97 -20.85
N ALA A 599 -23.04 -11.70 -21.94
CA ALA A 599 -22.92 -12.45 -23.20
C ALA A 599 -21.53 -12.29 -23.85
N THR A 600 -20.74 -11.29 -23.44
CA THR A 600 -19.34 -11.18 -23.89
C THR A 600 -18.45 -12.27 -23.28
N LEU A 601 -18.89 -12.98 -22.25
CA LEU A 601 -18.17 -14.08 -21.61
C LEU A 601 -18.62 -15.47 -22.10
N ASP A 602 -19.56 -15.55 -23.03
CA ASP A 602 -20.01 -16.84 -23.56
C ASP A 602 -18.91 -17.50 -24.41
N SER A 603 -18.66 -18.79 -24.16
CA SER A 603 -17.73 -19.63 -24.91
C SER A 603 -18.49 -20.74 -25.66
N PRO A 604 -18.05 -21.13 -26.87
CA PRO A 604 -18.57 -22.32 -27.55
C PRO A 604 -17.87 -23.62 -27.09
N PHE A 605 -16.84 -23.55 -26.26
CA PHE A 605 -15.99 -24.69 -25.87
C PHE A 605 -15.97 -24.97 -24.36
N ALA A 606 -16.39 -24.01 -23.55
CA ALA A 606 -16.43 -24.07 -22.09
C ALA A 606 -17.67 -23.34 -21.56
N ASP A 607 -17.92 -23.39 -20.26
CA ASP A 607 -19.05 -22.67 -19.63
C ASP A 607 -18.89 -21.14 -19.76
N LEU A 608 -17.65 -20.66 -19.69
CA LEU A 608 -17.25 -19.26 -19.82
C LEU A 608 -15.99 -19.14 -20.67
N ARG A 609 -15.75 -17.95 -21.24
CA ARG A 609 -14.40 -17.48 -21.59
C ARG A 609 -13.95 -16.40 -20.62
N ASN A 610 -12.65 -16.32 -20.37
CA ASN A 610 -12.11 -15.37 -19.40
C ASN A 610 -12.24 -13.91 -19.83
N THR A 611 -12.19 -13.63 -21.14
CA THR A 611 -12.43 -12.29 -21.69
C THR A 611 -12.81 -12.39 -23.18
N LYS A 612 -13.27 -11.27 -23.77
CA LYS A 612 -13.50 -11.18 -25.21
C LYS A 612 -12.31 -10.48 -25.87
N VAL A 613 -11.51 -11.22 -26.62
CA VAL A 613 -10.39 -10.65 -27.40
C VAL A 613 -10.91 -9.67 -28.47
N GLY A 614 -10.17 -8.58 -28.68
CA GLY A 614 -10.44 -7.60 -29.73
C GLY A 614 -11.44 -6.49 -29.36
N SER A 615 -11.98 -6.47 -28.14
CA SER A 615 -12.79 -5.35 -27.63
C SER A 615 -12.31 -4.89 -26.27
N ARG A 616 -12.01 -3.60 -26.15
CA ARG A 616 -11.62 -2.95 -24.88
C ARG A 616 -12.81 -2.34 -24.13
N ALA A 617 -13.97 -2.23 -24.79
CA ALA A 617 -15.14 -1.55 -24.25
C ALA A 617 -15.74 -2.34 -23.08
N GLY A 618 -15.96 -1.67 -21.95
CA GLY A 618 -16.55 -2.29 -20.76
C GLY A 618 -15.68 -3.37 -20.12
N GLY A 619 -14.35 -3.33 -20.32
CA GLY A 619 -13.42 -4.35 -19.83
C GLY A 619 -13.48 -4.59 -18.32
N MET A 620 -13.50 -3.51 -17.53
CA MET A 620 -13.67 -3.55 -16.07
C MET A 620 -15.00 -4.22 -15.68
N LEU A 621 -16.11 -3.77 -16.27
CA LEU A 621 -17.44 -4.29 -15.96
C LEU A 621 -17.59 -5.76 -16.34
N SER A 622 -17.00 -6.17 -17.45
CA SER A 622 -16.98 -7.57 -17.91
C SER A 622 -16.12 -8.45 -16.99
N ALA A 623 -15.04 -7.91 -16.41
CA ALA A 623 -14.24 -8.59 -15.40
C ALA A 623 -15.04 -8.80 -14.10
N GLY A 624 -15.75 -7.77 -13.63
CA GLY A 624 -16.66 -7.91 -12.49
C GLY A 624 -17.78 -8.92 -12.74
N LEU A 625 -18.34 -8.95 -13.95
CA LEU A 625 -19.33 -9.97 -14.33
C LEU A 625 -18.75 -11.39 -14.33
N PHE A 626 -17.48 -11.57 -14.73
CA PHE A 626 -16.80 -12.86 -14.68
C PHE A 626 -16.64 -13.32 -13.22
N LEU A 627 -16.14 -12.46 -12.33
CA LEU A 627 -15.97 -12.80 -10.91
C LEU A 627 -17.30 -13.16 -10.24
N ARG A 628 -18.39 -12.46 -10.58
CA ARG A 628 -19.73 -12.71 -10.03
C ARG A 628 -20.24 -14.14 -10.25
N GLU A 629 -19.80 -14.82 -11.31
CA GLU A 629 -20.19 -16.21 -11.57
C GLU A 629 -19.71 -17.17 -10.46
N PHE A 630 -18.63 -16.82 -9.74
CA PHE A 630 -17.99 -17.64 -8.70
C PHE A 630 -18.43 -17.30 -7.27
N VAL A 631 -19.34 -16.32 -7.10
CA VAL A 631 -19.83 -15.87 -5.79
C VAL A 631 -21.28 -16.32 -5.52
N GLY A 632 -21.98 -16.80 -6.55
CA GLY A 632 -23.37 -17.23 -6.46
C GLY A 632 -24.31 -16.07 -6.11
N ARG A 633 -25.13 -16.23 -5.07
CA ARG A 633 -26.14 -15.24 -4.65
C ARG A 633 -25.76 -14.45 -3.40
N ARG A 634 -24.54 -14.60 -2.90
CA ARG A 634 -24.11 -13.93 -1.67
C ARG A 634 -23.90 -12.42 -1.90
N PRO A 635 -24.15 -11.57 -0.89
CA PRO A 635 -23.73 -10.17 -0.92
C PRO A 635 -22.25 -10.09 -1.28
N TRP A 636 -21.93 -9.26 -2.27
CA TRP A 636 -20.60 -9.27 -2.87
C TRP A 636 -20.19 -7.89 -3.37
N ALA A 637 -18.93 -7.52 -3.13
CA ALA A 637 -18.30 -6.34 -3.69
C ALA A 637 -16.89 -6.65 -4.21
N HIS A 638 -16.63 -6.27 -5.46
CA HIS A 638 -15.30 -6.28 -6.07
C HIS A 638 -14.76 -4.86 -6.14
N LEU A 639 -13.57 -4.68 -5.55
CA LEU A 639 -12.81 -3.45 -5.50
C LEU A 639 -11.68 -3.53 -6.53
N ASP A 640 -11.85 -2.86 -7.67
CA ASP A 640 -10.79 -2.75 -8.69
C ASP A 640 -9.92 -1.52 -8.34
N ILE A 641 -8.72 -1.79 -7.85
CA ILE A 641 -7.75 -0.80 -7.36
C ILE A 641 -6.58 -0.61 -8.35
N ALA A 642 -6.72 -1.02 -9.62
CA ALA A 642 -5.62 -1.04 -10.59
C ALA A 642 -4.83 0.28 -10.69
N GLY A 643 -5.51 1.42 -10.74
CA GLY A 643 -4.91 2.76 -10.74
C GLY A 643 -4.32 3.13 -9.38
N PRO A 644 -5.14 3.23 -8.31
CA PRO A 644 -4.67 3.76 -7.03
C PRO A 644 -3.78 2.84 -6.20
N ALA A 645 -3.48 1.61 -6.65
CA ALA A 645 -2.57 0.71 -5.95
C ALA A 645 -1.09 1.14 -5.99
N TYR A 646 -0.68 1.89 -7.03
CA TYR A 646 0.71 2.29 -7.24
C TYR A 646 0.79 3.73 -7.76
N ASN A 647 1.64 4.54 -7.13
CA ASN A 647 1.90 5.91 -7.55
C ASN A 647 3.24 5.99 -8.30
N ASP A 648 3.20 6.21 -9.62
CA ASP A 648 4.37 6.42 -10.47
C ASP A 648 4.82 7.90 -10.54
N SER A 649 4.05 8.78 -9.90
CA SER A 649 4.18 10.23 -9.95
C SER A 649 4.79 10.80 -8.65
N ALA A 650 4.84 12.13 -8.57
CA ALA A 650 5.32 12.83 -7.37
C ALA A 650 4.41 12.51 -6.15
N PRO A 651 4.97 12.40 -4.93
CA PRO A 651 4.18 12.12 -3.74
C PRO A 651 3.28 13.29 -3.35
N TRP A 652 2.05 13.02 -2.91
CA TRP A 652 1.08 14.00 -2.41
C TRP A 652 0.59 13.60 -1.02
N GLY A 653 0.10 14.54 -0.20
CA GLY A 653 -0.57 14.20 1.06
C GLY A 653 0.20 13.22 1.96
N LEU A 654 -0.37 12.05 2.24
CA LEU A 654 0.26 10.90 2.91
C LEU A 654 0.72 9.77 1.97
N THR A 655 0.60 9.97 0.65
CA THR A 655 0.87 8.96 -0.39
C THR A 655 2.29 9.14 -0.93
N PRO A 656 3.18 8.15 -0.78
CA PRO A 656 4.52 8.17 -1.35
C PRO A 656 4.48 7.82 -2.84
N THR A 657 5.60 7.97 -3.53
CA THR A 657 5.84 7.24 -4.80
C THR A 657 5.95 5.75 -4.48
N GLY A 658 5.45 4.89 -5.37
CA GLY A 658 5.41 3.45 -5.22
C GLY A 658 4.08 2.94 -4.66
N GLY A 659 4.14 1.85 -3.88
CA GLY A 659 2.99 1.26 -3.22
C GLY A 659 2.21 2.28 -2.37
N THR A 660 0.90 2.28 -2.56
CA THR A 660 -0.03 3.27 -2.01
C THR A 660 -0.69 2.79 -0.71
N GLY A 661 -1.04 1.50 -0.65
CA GLY A 661 -1.81 0.90 0.45
C GLY A 661 -3.33 1.05 0.30
N MET A 662 -3.79 1.48 -0.88
CA MET A 662 -5.21 1.71 -1.20
C MET A 662 -6.11 0.53 -0.79
N GLY A 663 -7.16 0.83 -0.04
CA GLY A 663 -8.22 -0.09 0.35
C GLY A 663 -8.08 -0.66 1.75
N VAL A 664 -6.91 -0.57 2.39
CA VAL A 664 -6.71 -1.08 3.76
C VAL A 664 -7.60 -0.28 4.74
N SER A 665 -7.59 1.05 4.61
CA SER A 665 -8.39 1.92 5.48
C SER A 665 -9.89 1.73 5.23
N THR A 666 -10.29 1.67 3.96
CA THR A 666 -11.68 1.41 3.56
C THR A 666 -12.21 0.09 4.12
N LEU A 667 -11.47 -1.01 3.98
CA LEU A 667 -11.95 -2.32 4.43
C LEU A 667 -12.00 -2.43 5.95
N VAL A 668 -11.03 -1.86 6.67
CA VAL A 668 -11.07 -1.84 8.15
C VAL A 668 -12.28 -1.03 8.64
N GLU A 669 -12.55 0.12 8.02
CA GLU A 669 -13.70 0.96 8.34
C GLU A 669 -15.03 0.27 8.01
N LEU A 670 -15.10 -0.46 6.89
CA LEU A 670 -16.25 -1.28 6.54
C LEU A 670 -16.48 -2.38 7.58
N LEU A 671 -15.44 -3.12 7.97
CA LEU A 671 -15.55 -4.18 8.97
C LEU A 671 -16.04 -3.64 10.32
N ARG A 672 -15.57 -2.46 10.74
CA ARG A 672 -16.09 -1.76 11.94
C ARG A 672 -17.57 -1.45 11.80
N SER A 673 -17.97 -0.85 10.68
CA SER A 673 -19.35 -0.47 10.40
C SER A 673 -20.29 -1.68 10.45
N LEU A 674 -19.92 -2.76 9.73
CA LEU A 674 -20.67 -4.01 9.69
C LEU A 674 -20.74 -4.74 11.04
N SER A 675 -19.74 -4.54 11.91
CA SER A 675 -19.73 -5.10 13.25
C SER A 675 -20.63 -4.33 14.23
N ALA A 676 -20.81 -3.02 14.02
CA ALA A 676 -21.65 -2.16 14.86
C ALA A 676 -23.16 -2.35 14.62
N GLU A 677 -23.55 -2.72 13.39
CA GLU A 677 -24.95 -3.01 13.03
C GLU A 677 -25.58 -4.14 13.86
N VAL A 678 -24.76 -5.02 14.42
CA VAL A 678 -25.21 -6.11 15.30
C VAL A 678 -25.86 -5.58 16.59
N SER A 679 -25.62 -4.31 16.99
CA SER A 679 -26.16 -3.74 18.24
C SER A 679 -27.53 -3.05 18.15
N ILE A 680 -28.08 -2.76 16.97
CA ILE A 680 -29.28 -1.90 16.87
C ILE A 680 -30.58 -2.68 16.62
N LEU A 681 -30.50 -3.99 16.32
CA LEU A 681 -31.67 -4.84 16.07
C LEU A 681 -31.82 -6.04 17.04
N SER A 682 -31.07 -6.06 18.14
CA SER A 682 -31.18 -7.10 19.17
C SER A 682 -32.17 -6.75 20.29
#